data_AF-A0A833S5A1-F1
#
_entry.id   AF-A0A833S5A1-F1
#
_cell.length_a   1.000
_cell.length_b   1.000
_cell.length_c   1.000
_cell.angle_alpha   90.00
_cell.angle_beta   90.00
_cell.angle_gamma   90.00
#
_symmetry.space_group_name_H-M   'P 1'
#
loop_
_entity.id
_entity.type
_entity.pdbx_description
1 polymer ?
#
loop_
_entity_poly.entity_id
_entity_poly.type
_entity_poly.pdbx_seq_one_letter_code
_entity_poly.pdbx_strand_id
1 'polypeptide(L)'
;MQVNGKRLIMGIWDTAGSEKYDAMSRIYYRGAKAAIICYDIIKSNTFQRAKFWITELRTVEEGCKIYICATKNDILEHGAVPSPDINVVETYAAGIQAKFFITSSKTGENVEQNPYNHLMKSIKIGLKDYKYFDITNIGKKYDRLPFSIRVLLESAVRSCDSFQVKKSDVEKISDWEHSQTIEGGVEVAFKPARVILQDFTGVPAVVDFAAMRDAVKRLGSDPDKINPICPSDLVIDHSIQVDFIRSKDALKKNEEMEYERNKERFMFLKWGAKAFQNMLIVPPGSGIIHQVNLEYLARVVFDMNGLLYPDSVVGTDSHTTMINGLGVLGWGVGGIEAEAVMLGQAMSMLVPKVVGYRLDGVLSQYATSTDLVLTITKHLRQVGVVGKFVEFFGPGVSQLSIADRATISNMCPEYGATVGFFPVDQQSLAYLKQTGRSDEHINVIEKYLTTVRMLRNYDDESQDPVFSEVVSLDLGTIVSSVSGPKRPHDRVSIIDMKADFRKCLTNKVRATSSYYKILNIGFKGYGLSPETVDAVGMFEHEGKDYKLRHGSVVIAAITSCTNTSNPSVMLGAGLLAKNAVEAGLSVAPYIKTSLSPGSGVVTYYLEESGVIPYLTKLGFDVVGYGCMTCIGNSGSLPDVIVETIEKNNLICCGVLSGNRNFEGRIHPHTRANYLASPLLVIAYAIAGTVDIDFEKEPLGRRLDGTPVYLQDIWPTRSKIQAVEQKYVIPAMFTEVYSKIEKGSPSWINLAAPNTTLYPWDANSTYIKNPPFFDDLQRELPKFKPITKARILLNLGDSVTTDHISPAGSIARNSPAARYLASRGLTPKEFNSYGARRGNDAVMVRGTFANIRLVNKFLTKPGPRTIYIPTKEEMDIFDAAEKYAKDQTPLIILVGKEYGSGSSRDWAAKGPYLLGVRAVIAESYERIHRSNLVGMGIIPLEYLPGQTAESLGLTGHEAYDIAIPENCQPGQNITVTTDDGKKFEVILRFDTEVDLTYYKHGGILNYMIRKML
;
A
#
# COMPACT_ATOMS: atom_id res chain seq x y z
N MET A 1 -9.52 36.37 5.60
CA MET A 1 -8.18 35.82 5.28
C MET A 1 -7.09 36.59 6.01
N GLN A 2 -5.94 35.99 6.31
CA GLN A 2 -4.76 36.72 6.82
C GLN A 2 -3.68 36.80 5.75
N VAL A 3 -3.14 37.98 5.50
CA VAL A 3 -2.02 38.21 4.56
C VAL A 3 -1.02 39.14 5.24
N ASN A 4 0.23 38.70 5.39
CA ASN A 4 1.31 39.45 6.06
C ASN A 4 0.92 40.00 7.44
N GLY A 5 0.29 39.17 8.28
CA GLY A 5 -0.16 39.54 9.63
C GLY A 5 -1.37 40.48 9.68
N LYS A 6 -2.00 40.81 8.55
CA LYS A 6 -3.21 41.65 8.50
C LYS A 6 -4.44 40.81 8.19
N ARG A 7 -5.52 41.00 8.96
CA ARG A 7 -6.83 40.40 8.72
C ARG A 7 -7.53 41.16 7.60
N LEU A 8 -7.72 40.50 6.47
CA LEU A 8 -8.50 41.00 5.33
C LEU A 8 -9.89 40.36 5.34
N ILE A 9 -10.92 41.18 5.12
CA ILE A 9 -12.31 40.77 4.96
C ILE A 9 -12.61 40.84 3.47
N MET A 10 -13.04 39.72 2.89
CA MET A 10 -13.44 39.62 1.48
C MET A 10 -14.96 39.55 1.42
N GLY A 11 -15.58 40.43 0.63
CA GLY A 11 -16.99 40.36 0.29
C GLY A 11 -17.15 39.95 -1.17
N ILE A 12 -17.95 38.92 -1.44
CA ILE A 12 -18.34 38.52 -2.79
C ILE A 12 -19.77 39.01 -3.01
N TRP A 13 -19.99 39.69 -4.14
CA TRP A 13 -21.27 40.28 -4.49
C TRP A 13 -21.68 39.76 -5.87
N ASP A 14 -22.75 38.97 -5.90
CA ASP A 14 -23.41 38.62 -7.16
C ASP A 14 -24.39 39.75 -7.51
N THR A 15 -24.27 40.26 -8.73
CA THR A 15 -25.13 41.35 -9.24
C THR A 15 -26.27 40.81 -10.10
N ALA A 16 -26.38 39.49 -10.26
CA ALA A 16 -27.48 38.82 -10.93
C ALA A 16 -28.72 38.73 -10.00
N GLY A 17 -29.32 39.89 -9.65
CA GLY A 17 -30.46 39.88 -8.73
C GLY A 17 -31.08 41.24 -8.40
N SER A 18 -31.79 41.82 -9.38
CA SER A 18 -32.71 42.97 -9.27
C SER A 18 -32.14 44.33 -8.87
N GLU A 19 -32.40 45.33 -9.72
CA GLU A 19 -32.13 46.77 -9.52
C GLU A 19 -32.74 47.36 -8.22
N LYS A 20 -33.58 46.58 -7.51
CA LYS A 20 -34.23 46.95 -6.24
C LYS A 20 -33.27 47.12 -5.07
N TYR A 21 -32.02 46.65 -5.15
CA TYR A 21 -31.04 46.73 -4.06
C TYR A 21 -29.84 47.66 -4.34
N ASP A 22 -29.84 48.41 -5.45
CA ASP A 22 -28.74 49.32 -5.82
C ASP A 22 -28.44 50.37 -4.73
N ALA A 23 -29.46 50.80 -3.96
CA ALA A 23 -29.28 51.75 -2.85
C ALA A 23 -28.54 51.16 -1.62
N MET A 24 -28.57 49.84 -1.43
CA MET A 24 -27.88 49.16 -0.32
C MET A 24 -26.44 48.77 -0.66
N SER A 25 -26.09 48.71 -1.95
CA SER A 25 -24.78 48.26 -2.45
C SER A 25 -23.62 49.10 -1.86
N ARG A 26 -23.82 50.42 -1.72
CA ARG A 26 -22.82 51.39 -1.23
C ARG A 26 -22.29 51.13 0.18
N ILE A 27 -23.09 50.48 1.03
CA ILE A 27 -22.68 50.13 2.40
C ILE A 27 -21.60 49.04 2.36
N TYR A 28 -21.63 48.18 1.35
CA TYR A 28 -20.89 46.93 1.33
C TYR A 28 -19.47 47.01 0.78
N TYR A 29 -19.19 47.97 -0.11
CA TYR A 29 -17.82 48.21 -0.61
C TYR A 29 -17.18 49.48 -0.03
N ARG A 30 -17.82 50.11 0.97
CA ARG A 30 -17.21 51.19 1.74
C ARG A 30 -15.97 50.69 2.50
N GLY A 31 -14.84 51.37 2.36
CA GLY A 31 -13.56 50.93 2.94
C GLY A 31 -12.83 49.84 2.16
N ALA A 32 -13.33 49.44 0.97
CA ALA A 32 -12.66 48.46 0.13
C ALA A 32 -11.27 48.97 -0.32
N LYS A 33 -10.25 48.12 -0.20
CA LYS A 33 -8.88 48.44 -0.65
C LYS A 33 -8.60 47.97 -2.07
N ALA A 34 -9.36 47.00 -2.55
CA ALA A 34 -9.33 46.52 -3.93
C ALA A 34 -10.71 45.95 -4.32
N ALA A 35 -11.03 46.01 -5.60
CA ALA A 35 -12.23 45.42 -6.19
C ALA A 35 -11.89 44.69 -7.50
N ILE A 36 -12.42 43.47 -7.66
CA ILE A 36 -12.35 42.70 -8.89
C ILE A 36 -13.75 42.73 -9.52
N ILE A 37 -13.84 43.26 -10.73
CA ILE A 37 -15.12 43.47 -11.42
C ILE A 37 -15.11 42.63 -12.69
N CYS A 38 -16.00 41.64 -12.70
CA CYS A 38 -16.08 40.65 -13.75
C CYS A 38 -17.16 41.01 -14.77
N TYR A 39 -16.90 40.71 -16.05
CA TYR A 39 -17.91 40.76 -17.12
C TYR A 39 -17.76 39.56 -18.05
N ASP A 40 -18.77 39.31 -18.89
CA ASP A 40 -18.77 38.20 -19.87
C ASP A 40 -18.11 38.68 -21.18
N ILE A 41 -17.02 38.03 -21.61
CA ILE A 41 -16.16 38.49 -22.71
C ILE A 41 -16.88 38.66 -24.05
N ILE A 42 -18.00 37.97 -24.25
CA ILE A 42 -18.79 38.05 -25.50
C ILE A 42 -20.06 38.90 -25.37
N LYS A 43 -20.30 39.55 -24.21
CA LYS A 43 -21.54 40.33 -23.97
C LYS A 43 -21.25 41.77 -23.59
N SER A 44 -21.36 42.68 -24.56
CA SER A 44 -21.05 44.10 -24.39
C SER A 44 -21.86 44.79 -23.29
N ASN A 45 -23.12 44.40 -23.10
CA ASN A 45 -23.97 44.94 -22.03
C ASN A 45 -23.44 44.65 -20.62
N THR A 46 -22.78 43.50 -20.41
CA THR A 46 -22.18 43.16 -19.12
C THR A 46 -20.96 44.03 -18.83
N PHE A 47 -20.19 44.41 -19.85
CA PHE A 47 -19.10 45.36 -19.70
C PHE A 47 -19.60 46.78 -19.39
N GLN A 48 -20.70 47.21 -20.02
CA GLN A 48 -21.32 48.50 -19.67
C GLN A 48 -21.80 48.53 -18.21
N ARG A 49 -22.37 47.43 -17.72
CA ARG A 49 -22.73 47.30 -16.29
C ARG A 49 -21.50 47.30 -15.40
N ALA A 50 -20.39 46.66 -15.81
CA ALA A 50 -19.12 46.74 -15.09
C ALA A 50 -18.60 48.19 -14.98
N LYS A 51 -18.71 49.00 -16.04
CA LYS A 51 -18.36 50.43 -15.98
C LYS A 51 -19.18 51.20 -14.96
N PHE A 52 -20.49 50.94 -14.91
CA PHE A 52 -21.37 51.53 -13.90
C PHE A 52 -20.89 51.22 -12.48
N TRP A 53 -20.58 49.95 -12.19
CA TRP A 53 -20.06 49.55 -10.86
C TRP A 53 -18.71 50.17 -10.53
N ILE A 54 -17.81 50.28 -11.52
CA ILE A 54 -16.52 50.97 -11.35
C ILE A 54 -16.74 52.44 -10.96
N THR A 55 -17.62 53.13 -11.66
CA THR A 55 -17.96 54.53 -11.36
C THR A 55 -18.57 54.65 -9.98
N GLU A 56 -19.52 53.77 -9.63
CA GLU A 56 -20.19 53.81 -8.33
C GLU A 56 -19.20 53.57 -7.17
N LEU A 57 -18.34 52.55 -7.32
CA LEU A 57 -17.34 52.20 -6.32
C LEU A 57 -16.31 53.30 -6.13
N ARG A 58 -15.91 54.02 -7.19
CA ARG A 58 -15.03 55.19 -7.09
C ARG A 58 -15.67 56.37 -6.39
N THR A 59 -16.97 56.60 -6.57
CA THR A 59 -17.70 57.65 -5.83
C THR A 59 -17.76 57.37 -4.33
N VAL A 60 -17.71 56.10 -3.91
CA VAL A 60 -17.77 55.71 -2.50
C VAL A 60 -16.38 55.55 -1.88
N GLU A 61 -15.41 55.02 -2.62
CA GLU A 61 -14.07 54.71 -2.14
C GLU A 61 -13.01 54.98 -3.23
N GLU A 62 -12.64 56.26 -3.39
CA GLU A 62 -11.74 56.75 -4.44
C GLU A 62 -10.38 56.03 -4.48
N GLY A 63 -9.86 55.61 -3.32
CA GLY A 63 -8.58 54.92 -3.18
C GLY A 63 -8.60 53.41 -3.47
N CYS A 64 -9.74 52.85 -3.89
CA CYS A 64 -9.86 51.42 -4.16
C CYS A 64 -9.14 51.01 -5.46
N LYS A 65 -8.26 50.00 -5.39
CA LYS A 65 -7.57 49.45 -6.57
C LYS A 65 -8.52 48.60 -7.41
N ILE A 66 -8.66 48.91 -8.69
CA ILE A 66 -9.61 48.24 -9.59
C ILE A 66 -8.92 47.21 -10.48
N TYR A 67 -9.53 46.04 -10.58
CA TYR A 67 -9.16 44.98 -11.50
C TYR A 67 -10.40 44.62 -12.33
N ILE A 68 -10.27 44.58 -13.65
CA ILE A 68 -11.34 44.20 -14.59
C ILE A 68 -11.01 42.80 -15.11
N CYS A 69 -11.96 41.87 -15.00
CA CYS A 69 -11.80 40.51 -15.48
C CYS A 69 -12.85 40.18 -16.55
N ALA A 70 -12.41 39.96 -17.79
CA ALA A 70 -13.24 39.35 -18.82
C ALA A 70 -13.32 37.84 -18.54
N THR A 71 -14.51 37.31 -18.33
CA THR A 71 -14.72 35.89 -18.00
C THR A 71 -15.16 35.10 -19.23
N LYS A 72 -15.01 33.77 -19.14
CA LYS A 72 -15.37 32.80 -20.19
C LYS A 72 -14.50 32.89 -21.44
N ASN A 73 -13.19 32.98 -21.28
CA ASN A 73 -12.30 33.00 -22.45
C ASN A 73 -12.42 31.74 -23.34
N ASP A 74 -12.81 30.61 -22.76
CA ASP A 74 -12.95 29.31 -23.42
C ASP A 74 -13.92 29.27 -24.61
N ILE A 75 -14.87 30.20 -24.69
CA ILE A 75 -15.81 30.30 -25.81
C ILE A 75 -15.21 30.99 -27.04
N LEU A 76 -14.09 31.72 -26.92
CA LEU A 76 -13.40 32.32 -28.07
C LEU A 76 -12.75 31.25 -28.98
N GLU A 77 -12.25 30.16 -28.39
CA GLU A 77 -11.70 29.00 -29.12
C GLU A 77 -12.74 28.30 -30.01
N HIS A 78 -14.03 28.53 -29.73
CA HIS A 78 -15.17 27.99 -30.47
C HIS A 78 -15.72 28.99 -31.52
N GLY A 79 -14.94 30.01 -31.89
CA GLY A 79 -15.28 30.96 -32.95
C GLY A 79 -16.12 32.16 -32.52
N ALA A 80 -16.34 32.36 -31.21
CA ALA A 80 -16.99 33.57 -30.71
C ALA A 80 -16.04 34.78 -30.77
N VAL A 81 -16.61 35.97 -31.00
CA VAL A 81 -15.84 37.23 -31.09
C VAL A 81 -16.04 38.04 -29.82
N PRO A 82 -14.98 38.60 -29.20
CA PRO A 82 -15.11 39.48 -28.04
C PRO A 82 -16.03 40.66 -28.32
N SER A 83 -16.93 40.97 -27.39
CA SER A 83 -17.85 42.08 -27.48
C SER A 83 -18.00 42.73 -26.10
N PRO A 84 -17.42 43.93 -25.87
CA PRO A 84 -16.72 44.79 -26.84
C PRO A 84 -15.33 44.22 -27.23
N ASP A 85 -14.73 44.80 -28.26
CA ASP A 85 -13.34 44.50 -28.65
C ASP A 85 -12.39 44.65 -27.45
N ILE A 86 -11.45 43.71 -27.29
CA ILE A 86 -10.50 43.68 -26.18
C ILE A 86 -9.69 44.97 -26.09
N ASN A 87 -9.29 45.56 -27.22
CA ASN A 87 -8.52 46.81 -27.25
C ASN A 87 -9.32 47.98 -26.65
N VAL A 88 -10.64 47.99 -26.83
CA VAL A 88 -11.53 49.00 -26.24
C VAL A 88 -11.57 48.85 -24.71
N VAL A 89 -11.54 47.62 -24.22
CA VAL A 89 -11.55 47.32 -22.78
C VAL A 89 -10.20 47.67 -22.15
N GLU A 90 -9.09 47.34 -22.80
CA GLU A 90 -7.74 47.70 -22.37
C GLU A 90 -7.53 49.22 -22.31
N THR A 91 -7.97 49.93 -23.35
CA THR A 91 -7.92 51.40 -23.40
C THR A 91 -8.71 52.01 -22.25
N TYR A 92 -9.92 51.49 -21.98
CA TYR A 92 -10.73 51.93 -20.85
C TYR A 92 -10.05 51.65 -19.51
N ALA A 93 -9.54 50.43 -19.30
CA ALA A 93 -8.85 50.03 -18.08
C ALA A 93 -7.63 50.93 -17.79
N ALA A 94 -6.81 51.20 -18.81
CA ALA A 94 -5.68 52.12 -18.72
C ALA A 94 -6.12 53.53 -18.36
N GLY A 95 -7.18 54.05 -18.99
CA GLY A 95 -7.74 55.38 -18.70
C GLY A 95 -8.23 55.56 -17.26
N ILE A 96 -8.59 54.47 -16.59
CA ILE A 96 -8.95 54.48 -15.17
C ILE A 96 -7.86 53.90 -14.27
N GLN A 97 -6.64 53.64 -14.74
CA GLN A 97 -5.59 53.00 -13.93
C GLN A 97 -6.01 51.64 -13.31
N ALA A 98 -6.91 50.91 -13.96
CA ALA A 98 -7.28 49.54 -13.60
C ALA A 98 -6.37 48.54 -14.34
N LYS A 99 -6.14 47.37 -13.73
CA LYS A 99 -5.53 46.24 -14.45
C LYS A 99 -6.61 45.40 -15.12
N PHE A 100 -6.33 44.93 -16.32
CA PHE A 100 -7.24 44.09 -17.09
C PHE A 100 -6.71 42.65 -17.19
N PHE A 101 -7.60 41.68 -17.02
CA PHE A 101 -7.33 40.26 -17.20
C PHE A 101 -8.42 39.62 -18.05
N ILE A 102 -8.03 38.60 -18.81
CA ILE A 102 -8.94 37.70 -19.52
C ILE A 102 -8.85 36.35 -18.85
N THR A 103 -9.96 35.76 -18.43
CA THR A 103 -9.99 34.56 -17.60
C THR A 103 -11.04 33.56 -18.10
N SER A 104 -10.83 32.29 -17.77
CA SER A 104 -11.88 31.28 -17.86
C SER A 104 -11.93 30.46 -16.57
N SER A 105 -13.08 30.51 -15.90
CA SER A 105 -13.37 29.61 -14.78
C SER A 105 -13.63 28.18 -15.23
N LYS A 106 -13.83 27.94 -16.54
CA LYS A 106 -14.04 26.59 -17.09
C LYS A 106 -12.72 25.90 -17.41
N THR A 107 -11.75 26.61 -17.99
CA THR A 107 -10.43 26.06 -18.35
C THR A 107 -9.34 26.38 -17.32
N GLY A 108 -9.62 27.23 -16.33
CA GLY A 108 -8.63 27.69 -15.35
C GLY A 108 -7.68 28.76 -15.88
N GLU A 109 -7.82 29.19 -17.14
CA GLU A 109 -6.94 30.17 -17.77
C GLU A 109 -6.99 31.52 -17.03
N ASN A 110 -5.82 32.02 -16.60
CA ASN A 110 -5.65 33.22 -15.76
C ASN A 110 -6.50 33.22 -14.47
N VAL A 111 -6.98 32.06 -14.03
CA VAL A 111 -7.62 31.81 -12.73
C VAL A 111 -6.74 30.88 -11.88
N GLU A 112 -6.16 29.86 -12.51
CA GLU A 112 -5.41 28.74 -11.89
C GLU A 112 -4.06 28.52 -12.59
N GLN A 113 -3.37 29.57 -13.01
CA GLN A 113 -2.03 29.40 -13.58
C GLN A 113 -1.07 28.86 -12.52
N ASN A 114 -0.38 27.76 -12.83
CA ASN A 114 0.68 27.25 -11.98
C ASN A 114 1.71 28.38 -11.75
N PRO A 115 1.91 28.84 -10.50
CA PRO A 115 2.76 29.99 -10.20
C PRO A 115 4.24 29.73 -10.54
N TYR A 116 4.61 28.48 -10.77
CA TYR A 116 5.95 28.05 -11.14
C TYR A 116 6.15 27.83 -12.64
N ASN A 117 5.21 28.23 -13.51
CA ASN A 117 5.37 28.15 -14.96
C ASN A 117 6.63 28.88 -15.48
N HIS A 118 7.14 29.87 -14.75
CA HIS A 118 8.40 30.54 -15.06
C HIS A 118 9.64 29.63 -14.95
N LEU A 119 9.53 28.47 -14.27
CA LEU A 119 10.57 27.45 -14.20
C LEU A 119 10.49 26.45 -15.36
N MET A 120 9.44 26.49 -16.19
CA MET A 120 9.31 25.59 -17.33
C MET A 120 10.36 25.94 -18.39
N LYS A 121 11.24 24.98 -18.67
CA LYS A 121 12.28 25.07 -19.70
C LYS A 121 12.08 24.01 -20.77
N SER A 122 12.74 24.20 -21.91
CA SER A 122 12.80 23.21 -22.97
C SER A 122 14.17 22.54 -23.00
N ILE A 123 14.19 21.24 -23.26
CA ILE A 123 15.41 20.44 -23.47
C ILE A 123 15.24 19.64 -24.76
N LYS A 124 16.24 19.73 -25.64
CA LYS A 124 16.28 18.95 -26.87
C LYS A 124 16.98 17.63 -26.60
N ILE A 125 16.28 16.52 -26.83
CA ILE A 125 16.82 15.17 -26.66
C ILE A 125 16.61 14.40 -27.96
N GLY A 126 17.71 14.10 -28.66
CA GLY A 126 17.66 13.56 -30.01
C GLY A 126 16.99 14.54 -30.98
N LEU A 127 15.90 14.11 -31.61
CA LEU A 127 15.13 14.91 -32.59
C LEU A 127 13.90 15.61 -31.98
N LYS A 128 13.58 15.36 -30.72
CA LYS A 128 12.37 15.87 -30.06
C LYS A 128 12.74 16.97 -29.04
N ASP A 129 11.89 17.99 -28.99
CA ASP A 129 11.93 19.02 -27.95
C ASP A 129 10.95 18.64 -26.84
N TYR A 130 11.48 18.57 -25.61
CA TYR A 130 10.73 18.27 -24.41
C TYR A 130 10.67 19.49 -23.52
N LYS A 131 9.63 19.58 -22.69
CA LYS A 131 9.51 20.56 -21.62
C LYS A 131 9.74 19.88 -20.27
N TYR A 132 10.23 20.65 -19.30
CA TYR A 132 10.36 20.21 -17.91
C TYR A 132 10.35 21.41 -16.97
N PHE A 133 10.05 21.19 -15.69
CA PHE A 133 10.24 22.20 -14.65
C PHE A 133 11.67 22.17 -14.13
N ASP A 134 12.41 23.25 -14.31
CA ASP A 134 13.77 23.40 -13.79
C ASP A 134 13.76 23.78 -12.30
N ILE A 135 13.59 22.76 -11.46
CA ILE A 135 13.51 22.92 -10.00
C ILE A 135 14.87 23.18 -9.33
N THR A 136 15.99 23.09 -10.04
CA THR A 136 17.32 23.29 -9.43
C THR A 136 17.53 24.74 -8.97
N ASN A 137 16.72 25.67 -9.49
CA ASN A 137 16.80 27.10 -9.20
C ASN A 137 15.77 27.58 -8.17
N ILE A 138 14.95 26.68 -7.61
CA ILE A 138 13.83 27.06 -6.73
C ILE A 138 14.28 27.45 -5.30
N GLY A 139 15.52 27.14 -4.92
CA GLY A 139 16.11 27.52 -3.64
C GLY A 139 17.63 27.32 -3.59
N LYS A 140 18.31 28.07 -2.72
CA LYS A 140 19.79 28.04 -2.59
C LYS A 140 20.36 26.70 -2.09
N LYS A 141 19.52 25.80 -1.59
CA LYS A 141 19.91 24.55 -0.93
C LYS A 141 19.42 23.28 -1.67
N TYR A 142 18.98 23.40 -2.93
CA TYR A 142 18.45 22.26 -3.69
C TYR A 142 19.38 21.04 -3.67
N ASP A 143 20.68 21.24 -3.90
CA ASP A 143 21.67 20.16 -3.97
C ASP A 143 21.89 19.44 -2.62
N ARG A 144 21.43 20.02 -1.50
CA ARG A 144 21.51 19.41 -0.17
C ARG A 144 20.32 18.52 0.16
N LEU A 145 19.22 18.64 -0.60
CA LEU A 145 18.02 17.85 -0.38
C LEU A 145 18.27 16.36 -0.68
N PRO A 146 17.77 15.44 0.16
CA PRO A 146 17.69 14.03 -0.20
C PRO A 146 16.95 13.85 -1.52
N PHE A 147 17.38 12.90 -2.34
CA PHE A 147 16.84 12.71 -3.68
C PHE A 147 15.35 12.34 -3.64
N SER A 148 14.90 11.60 -2.63
CA SER A 148 13.48 11.33 -2.39
C SER A 148 12.65 12.61 -2.20
N ILE A 149 13.23 13.64 -1.55
CA ILE A 149 12.58 14.95 -1.34
C ILE A 149 12.58 15.77 -2.65
N ARG A 150 13.59 15.62 -3.51
CA ARG A 150 13.61 16.26 -4.84
C ARG A 150 12.43 15.80 -5.70
N VAL A 151 12.03 14.53 -5.60
CA VAL A 151 10.84 14.00 -6.30
C VAL A 151 9.54 14.61 -5.75
N LEU A 152 9.41 14.75 -4.42
CA LEU A 152 8.26 15.45 -3.81
C LEU A 152 8.20 16.92 -4.26
N LEU A 153 9.35 17.59 -4.32
CA LEU A 153 9.46 18.98 -4.75
C LEU A 153 9.04 19.14 -6.21
N GLU A 154 9.48 18.27 -7.10
CA GLU A 154 9.07 18.27 -8.51
C GLU A 154 7.55 18.12 -8.65
N SER A 155 6.97 17.12 -7.98
CA SER A 155 5.53 16.86 -8.02
C SER A 155 4.73 18.08 -7.54
N ALA A 156 5.16 18.70 -6.44
CA ALA A 156 4.50 19.88 -5.89
C ALA A 156 4.62 21.09 -6.83
N VAL A 157 5.79 21.33 -7.42
CA VAL A 157 6.02 22.42 -8.38
C VAL A 157 5.13 22.25 -9.61
N ARG A 158 5.18 21.08 -10.25
CA ARG A 158 4.42 20.81 -11.48
C ARG A 158 2.91 20.83 -11.25
N SER A 159 2.46 20.42 -10.07
CA SER A 159 1.04 20.27 -9.77
C SER A 159 0.44 21.42 -8.95
N CYS A 160 1.19 22.52 -8.75
CA CYS A 160 0.75 23.67 -7.97
C CYS A 160 -0.42 24.37 -8.67
N ASP A 161 -1.62 24.19 -8.12
CA ASP A 161 -2.89 24.73 -8.63
C ASP A 161 -3.44 25.84 -7.69
N SER A 162 -2.67 26.21 -6.66
CA SER A 162 -3.07 27.16 -5.60
C SER A 162 -4.31 26.72 -4.79
N PHE A 163 -4.76 25.48 -4.96
CA PHE A 163 -5.92 24.93 -4.28
C PHE A 163 -5.59 23.64 -3.53
N GLN A 164 -5.38 22.53 -4.26
CA GLN A 164 -4.97 21.25 -3.69
C GLN A 164 -3.49 21.25 -3.34
N VAL A 165 -2.66 21.84 -4.21
CA VAL A 165 -1.22 22.01 -3.99
C VAL A 165 -0.93 23.51 -3.99
N LYS A 166 -0.64 24.04 -2.81
CA LYS A 166 -0.44 25.48 -2.61
C LYS A 166 1.02 25.85 -2.81
N LYS A 167 1.26 27.12 -3.12
CA LYS A 167 2.61 27.69 -3.15
C LYS A 167 3.38 27.44 -1.85
N SER A 168 2.68 27.52 -0.71
CA SER A 168 3.25 27.21 0.60
C SER A 168 3.77 25.78 0.71
N ASP A 169 3.18 24.82 0.01
CA ASP A 169 3.60 23.42 0.07
C ASP A 169 4.93 23.23 -0.65
N VAL A 170 5.09 23.88 -1.81
CA VAL A 170 6.38 23.95 -2.52
C VAL A 170 7.46 24.64 -1.66
N GLU A 171 7.12 25.75 -1.02
CA GLU A 171 8.05 26.48 -0.13
C GLU A 171 8.49 25.60 1.07
N LYS A 172 7.56 24.90 1.72
CA LYS A 172 7.86 23.96 2.83
C LYS A 172 8.76 22.80 2.39
N ILE A 173 8.50 22.20 1.23
CA ILE A 173 9.33 21.10 0.71
C ILE A 173 10.72 21.62 0.30
N SER A 174 10.79 22.79 -0.34
CA SER A 174 12.07 23.39 -0.71
C SER A 174 12.91 23.77 0.51
N ASP A 175 12.28 24.09 1.64
CA ASP A 175 12.92 24.35 2.94
C ASP A 175 12.83 23.13 3.88
N TRP A 176 12.96 21.92 3.31
CA TRP A 176 12.84 20.65 4.03
C TRP A 176 13.74 20.59 5.27
N GLU A 177 14.98 21.11 5.20
CA GLU A 177 15.92 21.11 6.33
C GLU A 177 15.33 21.74 7.59
N HIS A 178 14.57 22.83 7.44
CA HIS A 178 13.88 23.48 8.55
C HIS A 178 12.52 22.83 8.82
N SER A 179 11.71 22.58 7.78
CA SER A 179 10.35 22.06 7.91
C SER A 179 10.29 20.71 8.66
N GLN A 180 11.28 19.85 8.47
CA GLN A 180 11.35 18.55 9.17
C GLN A 180 11.60 18.66 10.70
N THR A 181 12.04 19.82 11.17
CA THR A 181 12.38 20.07 12.59
C THR A 181 11.22 20.64 13.38
N ILE A 182 10.15 21.08 12.71
CA ILE A 182 8.99 21.70 13.35
C ILE A 182 8.24 20.65 14.18
N GLU A 183 8.02 20.96 15.46
CA GLU A 183 7.28 20.13 16.39
C GLU A 183 5.82 19.99 15.94
N GLY A 184 5.28 18.77 15.98
CA GLY A 184 3.96 18.45 15.39
C GLY A 184 3.98 18.18 13.88
N GLY A 185 5.08 18.48 13.18
CA GLY A 185 5.25 18.23 11.75
C GLY A 185 4.61 19.29 10.85
N VAL A 186 4.99 19.27 9.57
CA VAL A 186 4.48 20.21 8.56
C VAL A 186 3.72 19.45 7.50
N GLU A 187 2.47 19.81 7.27
CA GLU A 187 1.65 19.21 6.20
C GLU A 187 2.08 19.73 4.81
N VAL A 188 2.22 18.80 3.87
CA VAL A 188 2.47 19.04 2.45
C VAL A 188 1.61 18.12 1.58
N ALA A 189 1.27 18.61 0.39
CA ALA A 189 0.52 17.86 -0.60
C ALA A 189 1.46 17.11 -1.56
N PHE A 190 1.08 15.89 -1.96
CA PHE A 190 1.80 15.10 -2.96
C PHE A 190 0.83 14.50 -3.97
N LYS A 191 1.11 14.69 -5.26
CA LYS A 191 0.38 14.07 -6.37
C LYS A 191 1.30 13.06 -7.09
N PRO A 192 1.14 11.75 -6.84
CA PRO A 192 1.95 10.73 -7.52
C PRO A 192 1.63 10.71 -9.03
N ALA A 193 2.57 10.22 -9.83
CA ALA A 193 2.42 10.14 -11.29
C ALA A 193 1.41 9.07 -11.73
N ARG A 194 1.29 7.97 -10.97
CA ARG A 194 0.41 6.84 -11.28
C ARG A 194 -0.02 6.08 -10.03
N VAL A 195 -0.96 5.14 -10.22
CA VAL A 195 -1.44 4.20 -9.19
C VAL A 195 -1.20 2.76 -9.66
N ILE A 196 -0.92 1.85 -8.72
CA ILE A 196 -0.85 0.41 -8.99
C ILE A 196 -1.75 -0.41 -8.05
N LEU A 197 -2.41 -1.44 -8.57
CA LEU A 197 -3.34 -2.29 -7.83
C LEU A 197 -3.04 -3.78 -8.06
N GLN A 198 -3.49 -4.61 -7.13
CA GLN A 198 -3.54 -6.07 -7.28
C GLN A 198 -4.97 -6.56 -7.08
N ASP A 199 -5.36 -7.74 -7.57
CA ASP A 199 -6.77 -8.15 -7.67
C ASP A 199 -7.56 -8.22 -6.34
N PHE A 200 -6.95 -8.55 -5.20
CA PHE A 200 -7.63 -8.51 -3.90
C PHE A 200 -7.99 -7.09 -3.45
N THR A 201 -7.28 -6.05 -3.88
CA THR A 201 -7.64 -4.64 -3.56
C THR A 201 -8.20 -3.90 -4.77
N GLY A 202 -7.94 -4.40 -5.97
CA GLY A 202 -8.45 -3.87 -7.22
C GLY A 202 -9.91 -4.22 -7.45
N VAL A 203 -10.36 -5.43 -7.08
CA VAL A 203 -11.79 -5.76 -7.11
C VAL A 203 -12.62 -4.78 -6.27
N PRO A 204 -12.35 -4.56 -4.96
CA PRO A 204 -13.12 -3.59 -4.20
C PRO A 204 -12.97 -2.16 -4.71
N ALA A 205 -11.81 -1.76 -5.24
CA ALA A 205 -11.66 -0.42 -5.84
C ALA A 205 -12.53 -0.22 -7.08
N VAL A 206 -12.58 -1.21 -7.99
CA VAL A 206 -13.44 -1.15 -9.17
C VAL A 206 -14.93 -1.24 -8.77
N VAL A 207 -15.27 -1.96 -7.69
CA VAL A 207 -16.63 -1.95 -7.10
C VAL A 207 -17.00 -0.56 -6.60
N ASP A 208 -16.09 0.11 -5.90
CA ASP A 208 -16.33 1.46 -5.39
C ASP A 208 -16.53 2.45 -6.55
N PHE A 209 -15.69 2.41 -7.60
CA PHE A 209 -15.88 3.22 -8.80
C PHE A 209 -17.22 2.95 -9.50
N ALA A 210 -17.63 1.69 -9.61
CA ALA A 210 -18.93 1.31 -10.18
C ALA A 210 -20.10 1.88 -9.34
N ALA A 211 -20.02 1.74 -8.02
CA ALA A 211 -21.02 2.27 -7.09
C ALA A 211 -21.05 3.81 -7.06
N MET A 212 -19.89 4.46 -7.23
CA MET A 212 -19.79 5.91 -7.37
C MET A 212 -20.46 6.39 -8.67
N ARG A 213 -20.31 5.68 -9.79
CA ARG A 213 -21.06 5.97 -11.03
C ARG A 213 -22.57 5.89 -10.81
N ASP A 214 -23.05 4.86 -10.11
CA ASP A 214 -24.46 4.73 -9.77
C ASP A 214 -24.95 5.88 -8.87
N ALA A 215 -24.15 6.28 -7.88
CA ALA A 215 -24.48 7.38 -6.98
C ALA A 215 -24.54 8.73 -7.73
N VAL A 216 -23.55 9.02 -8.58
CA VAL A 216 -23.52 10.22 -9.43
C VAL A 216 -24.72 10.25 -10.37
N LYS A 217 -25.07 9.11 -10.96
CA LYS A 217 -26.25 8.98 -11.82
C LYS A 217 -27.55 9.22 -11.04
N ARG A 218 -27.70 8.62 -9.85
CA ARG A 218 -28.85 8.82 -8.96
C ARG A 218 -29.00 10.28 -8.55
N LEU A 219 -27.88 10.98 -8.36
CA LEU A 219 -27.84 12.41 -8.04
C LEU A 219 -27.99 13.32 -9.28
N GLY A 220 -28.24 12.76 -10.46
CA GLY A 220 -28.59 13.50 -11.68
C GLY A 220 -27.40 14.14 -12.41
N SER A 221 -26.17 13.65 -12.20
CA SER A 221 -24.97 14.10 -12.92
C SER A 221 -24.42 12.99 -13.83
N ASP A 222 -23.38 13.28 -14.59
CA ASP A 222 -22.80 12.37 -15.58
C ASP A 222 -21.86 11.34 -14.92
N PRO A 223 -22.17 10.03 -14.98
CA PRO A 223 -21.31 8.99 -14.39
C PRO A 223 -19.91 8.91 -15.04
N ASP A 224 -19.72 9.36 -16.27
CA ASP A 224 -18.40 9.28 -16.93
C ASP A 224 -17.35 10.20 -16.29
N LYS A 225 -17.77 11.18 -15.48
CA LYS A 225 -16.86 11.97 -14.63
C LYS A 225 -16.11 11.12 -13.61
N ILE A 226 -16.67 9.96 -13.23
CA ILE A 226 -15.99 9.01 -12.36
C ILE A 226 -15.07 8.15 -13.23
N ASN A 227 -13.83 8.59 -13.34
CA ASN A 227 -12.79 7.92 -14.12
C ASN A 227 -11.39 8.23 -13.55
N PRO A 228 -10.44 7.27 -13.56
CA PRO A 228 -9.04 7.56 -13.24
C PRO A 228 -8.43 8.65 -14.15
N ILE A 229 -7.84 9.68 -13.55
CA ILE A 229 -7.17 10.78 -14.26
C ILE A 229 -5.68 10.49 -14.49
N CYS A 230 -5.10 9.57 -13.72
CA CYS A 230 -3.72 9.13 -13.87
C CYS A 230 -3.68 7.64 -14.26
N PRO A 231 -2.58 7.18 -14.90
CA PRO A 231 -2.40 5.77 -15.22
C PRO A 231 -2.59 4.90 -13.96
N SER A 232 -3.42 3.87 -14.09
CA SER A 232 -3.80 2.97 -13.02
C SER A 232 -3.64 1.54 -13.50
N ASP A 233 -2.55 0.90 -13.07
CA ASP A 233 -2.18 -0.44 -13.53
C ASP A 233 -2.62 -1.49 -12.49
N LEU A 234 -3.45 -2.46 -12.86
CA LEU A 234 -3.90 -3.55 -11.97
C LEU A 234 -3.32 -4.89 -12.43
N VAL A 235 -2.66 -5.63 -11.53
CA VAL A 235 -2.10 -6.96 -11.80
C VAL A 235 -2.88 -8.04 -11.06
N ILE A 236 -3.28 -9.11 -11.76
CA ILE A 236 -4.01 -10.24 -11.14
C ILE A 236 -3.02 -11.32 -10.71
N ASP A 237 -2.74 -11.41 -9.41
CA ASP A 237 -1.67 -12.26 -8.84
C ASP A 237 -2.00 -12.87 -7.45
N HIS A 238 -3.09 -12.46 -6.81
CA HIS A 238 -3.53 -12.96 -5.49
C HIS A 238 -4.59 -14.06 -5.58
N SER A 239 -5.05 -14.43 -6.77
CA SER A 239 -6.11 -15.44 -6.98
C SER A 239 -5.62 -16.88 -7.02
N ILE A 240 -4.43 -17.14 -7.58
CA ILE A 240 -3.87 -18.49 -7.72
C ILE A 240 -3.44 -19.06 -6.35
N GLN A 241 -3.63 -20.37 -6.18
CA GLN A 241 -3.32 -21.10 -4.96
C GLN A 241 -2.46 -22.34 -5.25
N VAL A 242 -1.67 -22.77 -4.27
CA VAL A 242 -0.81 -23.97 -4.38
C VAL A 242 -1.62 -25.22 -4.07
N ASP A 243 -2.61 -25.54 -4.90
CA ASP A 243 -3.46 -26.71 -4.69
C ASP A 243 -2.76 -28.01 -5.12
N PHE A 244 -2.07 -27.98 -6.25
CA PHE A 244 -1.26 -29.08 -6.79
C PHE A 244 0.23 -28.72 -6.75
N ILE A 245 1.06 -29.72 -6.48
CA ILE A 245 2.52 -29.60 -6.31
C ILE A 245 3.22 -30.82 -6.91
N ARG A 246 4.56 -30.74 -7.05
CA ARG A 246 5.44 -31.88 -7.37
C ARG A 246 5.01 -32.68 -8.61
N SER A 247 4.48 -31.99 -9.61
CA SER A 247 4.04 -32.57 -10.86
C SER A 247 4.30 -31.60 -12.01
N LYS A 248 4.64 -32.14 -13.18
CA LYS A 248 4.81 -31.35 -14.41
C LYS A 248 3.54 -30.61 -14.85
N ASP A 249 2.38 -31.08 -14.41
CA ASP A 249 1.08 -30.46 -14.73
C ASP A 249 0.52 -29.58 -13.59
N ALA A 250 1.28 -29.37 -12.50
CA ALA A 250 0.83 -28.61 -11.34
C ALA A 250 0.45 -27.16 -11.69
N LEU A 251 1.30 -26.45 -12.45
CA LEU A 251 1.02 -25.10 -12.94
C LEU A 251 -0.34 -25.03 -13.64
N LYS A 252 -0.54 -25.89 -14.65
CA LYS A 252 -1.75 -25.92 -15.46
C LYS A 252 -3.00 -26.18 -14.60
N LYS A 253 -2.93 -27.16 -13.69
CA LYS A 253 -4.06 -27.49 -12.80
C LYS A 253 -4.40 -26.36 -11.83
N ASN A 254 -3.38 -25.68 -11.30
CA ASN A 254 -3.58 -24.53 -10.41
C ASN A 254 -4.20 -23.35 -11.16
N GLU A 255 -3.77 -23.08 -12.39
CA GLU A 255 -4.38 -22.06 -13.26
C GLU A 255 -5.83 -22.41 -13.64
N GLU A 256 -6.11 -23.67 -14.00
CA GLU A 256 -7.48 -24.13 -14.31
C GLU A 256 -8.42 -23.90 -13.12
N MET A 257 -7.99 -24.27 -11.91
CA MET A 257 -8.78 -24.01 -10.71
C MET A 257 -8.87 -22.54 -10.32
N GLU A 258 -7.83 -21.74 -10.59
CA GLU A 258 -7.89 -20.30 -10.43
C GLU A 258 -9.00 -19.70 -11.30
N TYR A 259 -9.07 -20.08 -12.59
CA TYR A 259 -10.12 -19.60 -13.49
C TYR A 259 -11.50 -20.08 -13.08
N GLU A 260 -11.65 -21.34 -12.68
CA GLU A 260 -12.92 -21.89 -12.20
C GLU A 260 -13.45 -21.10 -10.99
N ARG A 261 -12.59 -20.87 -9.98
CA ARG A 261 -12.95 -20.20 -8.72
C ARG A 261 -13.14 -18.69 -8.85
N ASN A 262 -12.57 -18.05 -9.87
CA ASN A 262 -12.50 -16.58 -9.96
C ASN A 262 -13.11 -16.00 -11.24
N LYS A 263 -13.80 -16.81 -12.05
CA LYS A 263 -14.42 -16.40 -13.32
C LYS A 263 -15.21 -15.09 -13.23
N GLU A 264 -16.05 -14.94 -12.21
CA GLU A 264 -16.86 -13.73 -12.03
C GLU A 264 -16.00 -12.49 -11.70
N ARG A 265 -15.00 -12.63 -10.82
CA ARG A 265 -14.07 -11.55 -10.48
C ARG A 265 -13.26 -11.11 -11.70
N PHE A 266 -12.81 -12.07 -12.50
CA PHE A 266 -12.06 -11.79 -13.73
C PHE A 266 -12.94 -11.10 -14.78
N MET A 267 -14.21 -11.51 -14.89
CA MET A 267 -15.19 -10.86 -15.76
C MET A 267 -15.40 -9.40 -15.33
N PHE A 268 -15.55 -9.18 -14.02
CA PHE A 268 -15.73 -7.86 -13.43
C PHE A 268 -14.53 -6.94 -13.69
N LEU A 269 -13.32 -7.43 -13.44
CA LEU A 269 -12.09 -6.69 -13.73
C LEU A 269 -11.97 -6.39 -15.24
N LYS A 270 -12.22 -7.38 -16.10
CA LYS A 270 -12.22 -7.18 -17.56
C LYS A 270 -13.26 -6.17 -18.02
N TRP A 271 -14.41 -6.07 -17.35
CA TRP A 271 -15.37 -4.97 -17.55
C TRP A 271 -14.76 -3.63 -17.13
N GLY A 272 -14.13 -3.55 -15.94
CA GLY A 272 -13.48 -2.34 -15.45
C GLY A 272 -12.45 -1.77 -16.42
N ALA A 273 -11.57 -2.62 -16.97
CA ALA A 273 -10.60 -2.20 -17.99
C ALA A 273 -11.22 -1.61 -19.27
N LYS A 274 -12.47 -1.97 -19.60
CA LYS A 274 -13.20 -1.39 -20.74
C LYS A 274 -13.99 -0.14 -20.36
N ALA A 275 -14.52 -0.12 -19.15
CA ALA A 275 -15.43 0.91 -18.67
C ALA A 275 -14.71 2.17 -18.17
N PHE A 276 -13.43 2.06 -17.78
CA PHE A 276 -12.61 3.16 -17.27
C PHE A 276 -11.41 3.43 -18.18
N GLN A 277 -11.19 4.70 -18.53
CA GLN A 277 -9.97 5.14 -19.21
C GLN A 277 -8.79 5.16 -18.22
N ASN A 278 -7.56 5.08 -18.74
CA ASN A 278 -6.32 5.01 -17.95
C ASN A 278 -6.21 3.80 -17.02
N MET A 279 -7.07 2.78 -17.17
CA MET A 279 -7.02 1.56 -16.39
C MET A 279 -6.45 0.41 -17.24
N LEU A 280 -5.23 -0.01 -16.93
CA LEU A 280 -4.60 -1.19 -17.53
C LEU A 280 -4.81 -2.40 -16.61
N ILE A 281 -5.18 -3.55 -17.17
CA ILE A 281 -5.24 -4.81 -16.41
C ILE A 281 -4.27 -5.81 -17.01
N VAL A 282 -3.31 -6.23 -16.18
CA VAL A 282 -2.43 -7.37 -16.44
C VAL A 282 -3.16 -8.65 -16.02
N PRO A 283 -3.44 -9.56 -16.96
CA PRO A 283 -4.27 -10.76 -16.75
C PRO A 283 -3.59 -11.82 -15.87
N PRO A 284 -4.37 -12.81 -15.37
CA PRO A 284 -3.85 -13.89 -14.53
C PRO A 284 -2.75 -14.70 -15.25
N GLY A 285 -1.78 -15.20 -14.49
CA GLY A 285 -0.66 -16.01 -15.00
C GLY A 285 0.51 -15.18 -15.58
N SER A 286 0.43 -13.85 -15.51
CA SER A 286 1.45 -12.95 -16.07
C SER A 286 2.63 -12.67 -15.13
N GLY A 287 2.44 -12.83 -13.81
CA GLY A 287 3.43 -12.49 -12.79
C GLY A 287 2.81 -11.76 -11.60
N ILE A 288 3.67 -11.39 -10.65
CA ILE A 288 3.34 -10.69 -9.40
C ILE A 288 3.49 -9.18 -9.60
N ILE A 289 2.55 -8.40 -9.05
CA ILE A 289 2.43 -6.94 -9.18
C ILE A 289 3.77 -6.21 -9.13
N HIS A 290 4.61 -6.47 -8.12
CA HIS A 290 5.84 -5.71 -7.90
C HIS A 290 6.97 -6.10 -8.85
N GLN A 291 7.04 -7.36 -9.27
CA GLN A 291 8.02 -7.80 -10.26
C GLN A 291 7.63 -7.31 -11.66
N VAL A 292 6.35 -7.43 -12.03
CA VAL A 292 5.82 -6.82 -13.26
C VAL A 292 5.99 -5.31 -13.25
N ASN A 293 5.85 -4.65 -12.10
CA ASN A 293 6.14 -3.22 -11.97
C ASN A 293 7.60 -2.90 -12.27
N LEU A 294 8.54 -3.62 -11.64
CA LEU A 294 9.97 -3.41 -11.83
C LEU A 294 10.41 -3.68 -13.28
N GLU A 295 9.93 -4.75 -13.88
CA GLU A 295 10.38 -5.24 -15.19
C GLU A 295 9.63 -4.57 -16.37
N TYR A 296 8.39 -4.11 -16.18
CA TYR A 296 7.51 -3.63 -17.27
C TYR A 296 6.81 -2.28 -16.99
N LEU A 297 6.11 -2.13 -15.87
CA LEU A 297 5.26 -0.95 -15.64
C LEU A 297 6.01 0.29 -15.14
N ALA A 298 7.25 0.19 -14.69
CA ALA A 298 8.02 1.35 -14.26
C ALA A 298 8.45 2.20 -15.45
N ARG A 299 8.17 3.51 -15.38
CA ARG A 299 8.54 4.47 -16.43
C ARG A 299 9.87 5.15 -16.11
N VAL A 300 10.21 5.28 -14.82
CA VAL A 300 11.35 6.04 -14.26
C VAL A 300 11.25 7.54 -14.53
N VAL A 301 11.03 7.94 -15.77
CA VAL A 301 10.66 9.29 -16.18
C VAL A 301 9.42 9.19 -17.09
N PHE A 302 8.40 9.96 -16.77
CA PHE A 302 7.22 10.12 -17.60
C PHE A 302 7.49 11.10 -18.73
N ASP A 303 6.90 10.81 -19.90
CA ASP A 303 6.64 11.76 -20.97
C ASP A 303 5.12 11.88 -21.12
N MET A 304 4.55 12.98 -20.63
CA MET A 304 3.13 13.28 -20.80
C MET A 304 2.99 14.49 -21.72
N ASN A 305 2.66 14.23 -22.98
CA ASN A 305 2.50 15.26 -24.02
C ASN A 305 3.73 16.19 -24.16
N GLY A 306 4.93 15.60 -24.08
CA GLY A 306 6.20 16.34 -24.19
C GLY A 306 6.68 16.95 -22.87
N LEU A 307 5.96 16.79 -21.75
CA LEU A 307 6.41 17.21 -20.42
C LEU A 307 7.09 16.04 -19.69
N LEU A 308 8.35 16.24 -19.30
CA LEU A 308 9.14 15.26 -18.55
C LEU A 308 9.09 15.50 -17.04
N TYR A 309 8.87 14.42 -16.29
CA TYR A 309 8.89 14.42 -14.83
C TYR A 309 9.18 13.02 -14.26
N PRO A 310 9.65 12.88 -13.00
CA PRO A 310 9.99 11.59 -12.42
C PRO A 310 8.73 10.71 -12.25
N ASP A 311 8.89 9.40 -12.46
CA ASP A 311 7.88 8.42 -12.07
C ASP A 311 7.75 8.43 -10.53
N SER A 312 6.51 8.32 -10.07
CA SER A 312 6.17 8.11 -8.67
C SER A 312 4.83 7.39 -8.58
N VAL A 313 4.69 6.50 -7.59
CA VAL A 313 3.56 5.59 -7.54
C VAL A 313 3.07 5.35 -6.12
N VAL A 314 1.76 5.34 -5.95
CA VAL A 314 1.14 4.71 -4.78
C VAL A 314 0.43 3.45 -5.19
N GLY A 315 0.47 2.44 -4.32
CA GLY A 315 -0.14 1.17 -4.62
C GLY A 315 -1.00 0.63 -3.50
N THR A 316 -2.03 -0.13 -3.87
CA THR A 316 -2.92 -0.79 -2.90
C THR A 316 -2.31 -2.07 -2.32
N ASP A 317 -0.99 -2.14 -2.29
CA ASP A 317 -0.18 -3.19 -1.65
C ASP A 317 0.99 -2.54 -0.88
N SER A 318 1.26 -3.03 0.33
CA SER A 318 2.29 -2.45 1.20
C SER A 318 3.70 -2.50 0.60
N HIS A 319 4.02 -3.52 -0.19
CA HIS A 319 5.35 -3.72 -0.77
C HIS A 319 5.53 -3.01 -2.11
N THR A 320 4.62 -2.09 -2.48
CA THR A 320 4.81 -1.14 -3.59
C THR A 320 6.15 -0.40 -3.45
N THR A 321 6.65 -0.29 -2.22
CA THR A 321 7.98 0.21 -1.90
C THR A 321 9.12 -0.49 -2.62
N MET A 322 8.93 -1.72 -3.13
CA MET A 322 9.93 -2.44 -3.93
C MET A 322 10.46 -1.63 -5.11
N ILE A 323 9.62 -0.79 -5.73
CA ILE A 323 10.03 0.01 -6.89
C ILE A 323 11.02 1.14 -6.55
N ASN A 324 11.13 1.48 -5.26
CA ASN A 324 12.12 2.45 -4.80
C ASN A 324 13.58 1.98 -5.05
N GLY A 325 13.79 0.67 -5.23
CA GLY A 325 15.10 0.11 -5.62
C GLY A 325 15.55 0.51 -7.03
N LEU A 326 14.62 0.97 -7.87
CA LEU A 326 14.87 1.50 -9.22
C LEU A 326 14.82 3.05 -9.25
N GLY A 327 14.73 3.70 -8.09
CA GLY A 327 14.68 5.17 -7.99
C GLY A 327 13.32 5.80 -8.31
N VAL A 328 12.25 5.01 -8.36
CA VAL A 328 10.87 5.49 -8.46
C VAL A 328 10.31 5.67 -7.06
N LEU A 329 9.91 6.87 -6.68
CA LEU A 329 9.37 7.13 -5.34
C LEU A 329 7.97 6.52 -5.21
N GLY A 330 7.81 5.51 -4.36
CA GLY A 330 6.51 4.90 -4.14
C GLY A 330 6.32 4.09 -2.88
N TRP A 331 5.08 3.95 -2.45
CA TRP A 331 4.71 3.25 -1.21
C TRP A 331 3.27 2.72 -1.22
N GLY A 332 2.97 1.87 -0.24
CA GLY A 332 1.65 1.30 -0.05
C GLY A 332 0.65 2.26 0.63
N VAL A 333 -0.55 2.32 0.08
CA VAL A 333 -1.71 3.06 0.61
C VAL A 333 -2.94 2.15 0.65
N GLY A 334 -4.00 2.60 1.33
CA GLY A 334 -5.28 1.89 1.27
C GLY A 334 -5.98 2.03 -0.08
N GLY A 335 -6.91 1.12 -0.38
CA GLY A 335 -7.76 1.17 -1.60
C GLY A 335 -8.42 2.53 -1.78
N ILE A 336 -9.07 3.00 -0.72
CA ILE A 336 -9.80 4.27 -0.67
C ILE A 336 -8.90 5.49 -0.98
N GLU A 337 -7.67 5.51 -0.45
CA GLU A 337 -6.72 6.60 -0.69
C GLU A 337 -6.21 6.55 -2.14
N ALA A 338 -5.92 5.35 -2.66
CA ALA A 338 -5.57 5.15 -4.06
C ALA A 338 -6.71 5.60 -4.99
N GLU A 339 -7.97 5.32 -4.66
CA GLU A 339 -9.15 5.74 -5.43
C GLU A 339 -9.29 7.25 -5.49
N ALA A 340 -9.03 7.96 -4.38
CA ALA A 340 -9.01 9.41 -4.38
C ALA A 340 -7.88 9.98 -5.26
N VAL A 341 -6.69 9.37 -5.22
CA VAL A 341 -5.57 9.73 -6.12
C VAL A 341 -5.94 9.49 -7.58
N MET A 342 -6.57 8.34 -7.88
CA MET A 342 -7.09 8.05 -9.23
C MET A 342 -8.07 9.13 -9.68
N LEU A 343 -8.87 9.72 -8.79
CA LEU A 343 -9.79 10.83 -9.09
C LEU A 343 -9.15 12.22 -8.98
N GLY A 344 -7.83 12.30 -8.85
CA GLY A 344 -7.05 13.55 -8.92
C GLY A 344 -6.93 14.33 -7.63
N GLN A 345 -7.25 13.70 -6.50
CA GLN A 345 -7.00 14.27 -5.19
C GLN A 345 -5.51 14.16 -4.84
N ALA A 346 -4.90 15.27 -4.44
CA ALA A 346 -3.57 15.23 -3.82
C ALA A 346 -3.65 14.48 -2.49
N MET A 347 -2.66 13.63 -2.24
CA MET A 347 -2.48 13.06 -0.92
C MET A 347 -1.94 14.13 0.02
N SER A 348 -2.37 14.08 1.27
CA SER A 348 -1.79 14.89 2.33
C SER A 348 -0.85 14.04 3.17
N MET A 349 0.33 14.56 3.46
CA MET A 349 1.32 13.91 4.30
C MET A 349 2.13 14.92 5.10
N LEU A 350 2.74 14.48 6.20
CA LEU A 350 3.74 15.29 6.88
C LEU A 350 5.06 15.23 6.10
N VAL A 351 5.80 16.35 6.10
CA VAL A 351 7.17 16.41 5.61
C VAL A 351 8.00 15.35 6.36
N PRO A 352 8.51 14.32 5.66
CA PRO A 352 9.15 13.20 6.33
C PRO A 352 10.58 13.57 6.73
N LYS A 353 11.02 13.09 7.89
CA LYS A 353 12.46 12.95 8.17
C LYS A 353 13.03 11.89 7.22
N VAL A 354 14.29 12.06 6.81
CA VAL A 354 15.01 11.15 5.92
C VAL A 354 16.26 10.63 6.62
N VAL A 355 16.27 9.32 6.87
CA VAL A 355 17.41 8.59 7.43
C VAL A 355 18.34 8.19 6.30
N GLY A 356 19.57 8.72 6.30
CA GLY A 356 20.61 8.30 5.37
C GLY A 356 21.18 6.96 5.84
N TYR A 357 21.04 5.91 5.03
CA TYR A 357 21.60 4.59 5.32
C TYR A 357 22.85 4.33 4.47
N ARG A 358 24.02 4.54 5.07
CA ARG A 358 25.32 4.38 4.41
C ARG A 358 25.70 2.91 4.32
N LEU A 359 25.94 2.42 3.11
CA LEU A 359 26.50 1.10 2.86
C LEU A 359 27.98 1.23 2.51
N ASP A 360 28.82 0.53 3.26
CA ASP A 360 30.26 0.48 3.08
C ASP A 360 30.73 -0.98 2.88
N GLY A 361 31.95 -1.18 2.42
CA GLY A 361 32.55 -2.52 2.29
C GLY A 361 32.04 -3.33 1.10
N VAL A 362 32.21 -4.65 1.16
CA VAL A 362 31.86 -5.61 0.10
C VAL A 362 31.12 -6.79 0.71
N LEU A 363 30.04 -7.22 0.07
CA LEU A 363 29.26 -8.37 0.51
C LEU A 363 30.05 -9.68 0.34
N SER A 364 30.04 -10.53 1.36
CA SER A 364 30.70 -11.85 1.32
C SER A 364 30.24 -12.70 0.13
N GLN A 365 31.16 -13.50 -0.44
CA GLN A 365 30.86 -14.41 -1.55
C GLN A 365 29.85 -15.53 -1.20
N TYR A 366 29.54 -15.72 0.08
CA TYR A 366 28.57 -16.68 0.59
C TYR A 366 27.26 -16.03 1.06
N ALA A 367 27.25 -14.71 1.19
CA ALA A 367 26.05 -13.97 1.60
C ALA A 367 25.14 -13.69 0.40
N THR A 368 23.84 -13.73 0.65
CA THR A 368 22.79 -13.46 -0.33
C THR A 368 22.17 -12.09 -0.13
N SER A 369 21.42 -11.61 -1.11
CA SER A 369 20.59 -10.42 -0.97
C SER A 369 19.55 -10.55 0.14
N THR A 370 19.05 -11.77 0.36
CA THR A 370 18.15 -12.07 1.48
C THR A 370 18.83 -11.86 2.83
N ASP A 371 20.07 -12.31 2.99
CA ASP A 371 20.83 -12.12 4.24
C ASP A 371 21.07 -10.63 4.54
N LEU A 372 21.37 -9.86 3.50
CA LEU A 372 21.53 -8.42 3.58
C LEU A 372 20.22 -7.74 4.02
N VAL A 373 19.10 -8.01 3.34
CA VAL A 373 17.83 -7.36 3.71
C VAL A 373 17.36 -7.77 5.11
N LEU A 374 17.47 -9.04 5.53
CA LEU A 374 17.07 -9.43 6.88
C LEU A 374 17.92 -8.73 7.96
N THR A 375 19.18 -8.46 7.67
CA THR A 375 20.08 -7.70 8.55
C THR A 375 19.66 -6.22 8.61
N ILE A 376 19.41 -5.60 7.45
CA ILE A 376 18.91 -4.22 7.36
C ILE A 376 17.55 -4.08 8.07
N THR A 377 16.62 -5.02 7.86
CA THR A 377 15.30 -5.01 8.49
C THR A 377 15.40 -5.02 10.01
N LYS A 378 16.24 -5.90 10.58
CA LYS A 378 16.49 -5.92 12.03
C LYS A 378 17.10 -4.59 12.50
N HIS A 379 18.11 -4.10 11.81
CA HIS A 379 18.83 -2.88 12.21
C HIS A 379 17.92 -1.64 12.17
N LEU A 380 17.21 -1.41 11.05
CA LEU A 380 16.31 -0.27 10.91
C LEU A 380 15.12 -0.32 11.89
N ARG A 381 14.64 -1.51 12.24
CA ARG A 381 13.61 -1.65 13.29
C ARG A 381 14.15 -1.23 14.66
N GLN A 382 15.42 -1.48 14.96
CA GLN A 382 16.09 -1.01 16.19
C GLN A 382 16.34 0.51 16.18
N VAL A 383 16.68 1.07 15.02
CA VAL A 383 16.85 2.53 14.84
C VAL A 383 15.51 3.27 15.04
N GLY A 384 14.38 2.67 14.66
CA GLY A 384 13.07 3.28 14.81
C GLY A 384 12.79 4.29 13.69
N VAL A 385 12.51 3.76 12.50
CA VAL A 385 12.28 4.55 11.27
C VAL A 385 10.80 4.69 10.90
N VAL A 386 9.88 4.41 11.82
CA VAL A 386 8.44 4.53 11.60
C VAL A 386 8.05 5.96 11.23
N GLY A 387 7.30 6.13 10.14
CA GLY A 387 6.88 7.44 9.61
C GLY A 387 7.99 8.26 8.95
N LYS A 388 9.23 7.73 8.86
CA LYS A 388 10.36 8.36 8.18
C LYS A 388 10.56 7.76 6.79
N PHE A 389 11.34 8.44 5.96
CA PHE A 389 11.96 7.87 4.78
C PHE A 389 13.34 7.33 5.14
N VAL A 390 13.78 6.29 4.44
CA VAL A 390 15.16 5.81 4.44
C VAL A 390 15.69 6.00 3.03
N GLU A 391 16.85 6.65 2.87
CA GLU A 391 17.53 6.81 1.59
C GLU A 391 18.92 6.19 1.69
N PHE A 392 19.23 5.25 0.79
CA PHE A 392 20.48 4.51 0.79
C PHE A 392 21.56 5.26 0.02
N PHE A 393 22.77 5.31 0.57
CA PHE A 393 23.93 5.98 -0.03
C PHE A 393 25.25 5.31 0.36
N GLY A 394 26.37 5.86 -0.13
CA GLY A 394 27.71 5.33 0.12
C GLY A 394 28.21 4.33 -0.94
N PRO A 395 29.52 4.05 -0.95
CA PRO A 395 30.18 3.30 -2.03
C PRO A 395 29.74 1.84 -2.14
N GLY A 396 29.21 1.25 -1.05
CA GLY A 396 28.66 -0.11 -1.06
C GLY A 396 27.42 -0.25 -1.96
N VAL A 397 26.69 0.84 -2.25
CA VAL A 397 25.48 0.80 -3.09
C VAL A 397 25.80 0.49 -4.56
N SER A 398 26.94 0.97 -5.07
CA SER A 398 27.41 0.74 -6.44
C SER A 398 27.57 -0.76 -6.78
N GLN A 399 27.80 -1.59 -5.75
CA GLN A 399 27.98 -3.05 -5.88
C GLN A 399 26.66 -3.84 -5.87
N LEU A 400 25.56 -3.22 -5.48
CA LEU A 400 24.24 -3.84 -5.41
C LEU A 400 23.55 -3.73 -6.78
N SER A 401 23.09 -4.87 -7.30
CA SER A 401 22.22 -4.89 -8.48
C SER A 401 20.87 -4.23 -8.18
N ILE A 402 20.11 -3.85 -9.21
CA ILE A 402 18.73 -3.37 -9.01
C ILE A 402 17.86 -4.40 -8.31
N ALA A 403 18.08 -5.69 -8.57
CA ALA A 403 17.40 -6.76 -7.86
C ALA A 403 17.74 -6.78 -6.36
N ASP A 404 19.01 -6.57 -5.98
CA ASP A 404 19.43 -6.49 -4.58
C ASP A 404 18.78 -5.27 -3.88
N ARG A 405 18.77 -4.11 -4.55
CA ARG A 405 18.13 -2.89 -4.06
C ARG A 405 16.61 -3.05 -3.91
N ALA A 406 15.96 -3.64 -4.90
CA ALA A 406 14.53 -3.94 -4.87
C ALA A 406 14.16 -4.92 -3.74
N THR A 407 14.98 -5.94 -3.48
CA THR A 407 14.81 -6.84 -2.32
C THR A 407 14.85 -6.06 -1.00
N ILE A 408 15.77 -5.10 -0.86
CA ILE A 408 15.86 -4.24 0.34
C ILE A 408 14.62 -3.34 0.47
N SER A 409 14.29 -2.61 -0.59
CA SER A 409 13.14 -1.69 -0.61
C SER A 409 11.79 -2.39 -0.47
N ASN A 410 11.68 -3.66 -0.88
CA ASN A 410 10.48 -4.47 -0.71
C ASN A 410 10.13 -4.61 0.77
N MET A 411 11.12 -4.90 1.64
CA MET A 411 10.91 -5.11 3.08
C MET A 411 10.73 -3.82 3.89
N CYS A 412 10.48 -2.69 3.22
CA CYS A 412 10.24 -1.40 3.86
C CYS A 412 9.12 -1.39 4.89
N PRO A 413 7.94 -1.99 4.62
CA PRO A 413 6.88 -2.11 5.62
C PRO A 413 7.32 -2.89 6.87
N GLU A 414 8.23 -3.86 6.72
CA GLU A 414 8.66 -4.73 7.81
C GLU A 414 9.65 -4.07 8.78
N TYR A 415 10.45 -3.10 8.33
CA TYR A 415 11.24 -2.24 9.21
C TYR A 415 10.53 -0.94 9.62
N GLY A 416 9.41 -0.62 8.95
CA GLY A 416 8.44 0.40 9.38
C GLY A 416 8.56 1.76 8.69
N ALA A 417 9.54 1.97 7.81
CA ALA A 417 9.65 3.22 7.08
C ALA A 417 8.53 3.34 6.02
N THR A 418 8.24 4.57 5.60
CA THR A 418 7.30 4.80 4.50
C THR A 418 7.94 4.46 3.15
N VAL A 419 9.23 4.74 3.00
CA VAL A 419 10.01 4.58 1.76
C VAL A 419 11.42 4.07 2.11
N GLY A 420 11.96 3.17 1.27
CA GLY A 420 13.37 2.77 1.24
C GLY A 420 13.98 3.07 -0.12
N PHE A 421 14.57 4.24 -0.31
CA PHE A 421 14.89 4.85 -1.60
C PHE A 421 16.33 4.63 -2.06
N PHE A 422 16.49 4.19 -3.31
CA PHE A 422 17.76 4.16 -4.02
C PHE A 422 17.67 5.08 -5.23
N PRO A 423 18.27 6.28 -5.18
CA PRO A 423 18.33 7.18 -6.34
C PRO A 423 18.78 6.51 -7.64
N VAL A 424 18.25 6.97 -8.77
CA VAL A 424 18.62 6.45 -10.10
C VAL A 424 20.11 6.72 -10.35
N ASP A 425 20.86 5.66 -10.68
CA ASP A 425 22.28 5.71 -11.04
C ASP A 425 22.55 4.93 -12.34
N GLN A 426 23.83 4.71 -12.65
CA GLN A 426 24.22 3.94 -13.84
C GLN A 426 23.76 2.48 -13.81
N GLN A 427 23.65 1.85 -12.64
CA GLN A 427 23.11 0.49 -12.53
C GLN A 427 21.61 0.45 -12.85
N SER A 428 20.86 1.51 -12.50
CA SER A 428 19.47 1.65 -12.91
C SER A 428 19.34 1.72 -14.43
N LEU A 429 20.17 2.52 -15.11
CA LEU A 429 20.16 2.61 -16.58
C LEU A 429 20.55 1.28 -17.25
N ALA A 430 21.55 0.58 -16.70
CA ALA A 430 21.96 -0.74 -17.18
C ALA A 430 20.82 -1.78 -17.03
N TYR A 431 20.07 -1.74 -15.93
CA TYR A 431 18.90 -2.60 -15.73
C TYR A 431 17.76 -2.28 -16.71
N LEU A 432 17.48 -1.01 -16.99
CA LEU A 432 16.48 -0.64 -18.00
C LEU A 432 16.85 -1.19 -19.39
N LYS A 433 18.13 -1.15 -19.74
CA LYS A 433 18.63 -1.78 -20.97
C LYS A 433 18.48 -3.30 -20.92
N GLN A 434 18.84 -3.93 -19.80
CA GLN A 434 18.71 -5.37 -19.60
C GLN A 434 17.25 -5.84 -19.72
N THR A 435 16.29 -5.03 -19.28
CA THR A 435 14.84 -5.32 -19.34
C THR A 435 14.19 -4.94 -20.67
N GLY A 436 14.99 -4.63 -21.70
CA GLY A 436 14.50 -4.38 -23.06
C GLY A 436 13.89 -2.99 -23.29
N ARG A 437 14.13 -2.00 -22.42
CA ARG A 437 13.77 -0.61 -22.72
C ARG A 437 14.64 -0.08 -23.87
N SER A 438 14.05 0.75 -24.72
CA SER A 438 14.74 1.28 -25.91
C SER A 438 15.83 2.27 -25.53
N ASP A 439 16.90 2.32 -26.33
CA ASP A 439 18.00 3.28 -26.13
C ASP A 439 17.50 4.74 -26.21
N GLU A 440 16.45 5.03 -27.00
CA GLU A 440 15.81 6.36 -27.04
C GLU A 440 15.22 6.73 -25.67
N HIS A 441 14.45 5.83 -25.05
CA HIS A 441 13.84 6.06 -23.74
C HIS A 441 14.89 6.21 -22.63
N ILE A 442 15.93 5.38 -22.66
CA ILE A 442 17.04 5.45 -21.69
C ILE A 442 17.79 6.78 -21.82
N ASN A 443 18.04 7.24 -23.04
CA ASN A 443 18.67 8.55 -23.27
C ASN A 443 17.80 9.72 -22.79
N VAL A 444 16.46 9.64 -22.93
CA VAL A 444 15.54 10.62 -22.34
C VAL A 444 15.65 10.64 -20.82
N ILE A 445 15.63 9.47 -20.18
CA ILE A 445 15.77 9.34 -18.72
C ILE A 445 17.10 9.95 -18.26
N GLU A 446 18.22 9.53 -18.84
CA GLU A 446 19.55 9.98 -18.44
C GLU A 446 19.67 11.51 -18.59
N LYS A 447 19.32 12.06 -19.76
CA LYS A 447 19.43 13.50 -20.03
C LYS A 447 18.54 14.32 -19.12
N TYR A 448 17.29 13.90 -18.91
CA TYR A 448 16.39 14.60 -17.99
C TYR A 448 16.94 14.59 -16.57
N LEU A 449 17.26 13.41 -16.01
CA LEU A 449 17.71 13.28 -14.63
C LEU A 449 19.07 13.95 -14.39
N THR A 450 19.99 13.95 -15.36
CA THR A 450 21.22 14.76 -15.27
C THR A 450 20.87 16.26 -15.22
N THR A 451 19.96 16.72 -16.09
CA THR A 451 19.60 18.15 -16.18
C THR A 451 18.96 18.66 -14.89
N VAL A 452 18.06 17.88 -14.28
CA VAL A 452 17.45 18.23 -12.99
C VAL A 452 18.26 17.77 -11.78
N ARG A 453 19.48 17.25 -11.98
CA ARG A 453 20.39 16.74 -10.93
C ARG A 453 19.74 15.69 -10.01
N MET A 454 19.01 14.74 -10.60
CA MET A 454 18.43 13.57 -9.94
C MET A 454 19.10 12.24 -10.36
N LEU A 455 20.14 12.28 -11.21
CA LEU A 455 20.99 11.12 -11.50
C LEU A 455 22.15 11.07 -10.49
N ARG A 456 22.22 10.02 -9.67
CA ARG A 456 23.18 9.87 -8.56
C ARG A 456 24.47 9.18 -9.01
N ASN A 457 25.61 9.66 -8.50
CA ASN A 457 26.89 8.93 -8.51
C ASN A 457 27.33 8.59 -7.07
N TYR A 458 27.08 7.36 -6.62
CA TYR A 458 27.37 6.92 -5.23
C TYR A 458 28.86 6.94 -4.85
N ASP A 459 29.77 7.01 -5.83
CA ASP A 459 31.21 7.11 -5.58
C ASP A 459 31.68 8.58 -5.41
N ASP A 460 30.78 9.55 -5.66
CA ASP A 460 31.01 10.97 -5.44
C ASP A 460 30.33 11.44 -4.15
N GLU A 461 31.12 11.53 -3.08
CA GLU A 461 30.68 12.00 -1.75
C GLU A 461 30.23 13.47 -1.78
N SER A 462 30.68 14.29 -2.75
CA SER A 462 30.27 15.70 -2.85
C SER A 462 28.79 15.86 -3.23
N GLN A 463 28.20 14.80 -3.78
CA GLN A 463 26.78 14.71 -4.09
C GLN A 463 25.93 14.10 -2.96
N ASP A 464 26.54 13.72 -1.83
CA ASP A 464 25.78 13.18 -0.70
C ASP A 464 24.82 14.25 -0.13
N PRO A 465 23.52 13.92 0.01
CA PRO A 465 22.57 14.82 0.63
C PRO A 465 22.84 15.04 2.12
N VAL A 466 22.19 16.06 2.67
CA VAL A 466 22.10 16.23 4.11
C VAL A 466 20.87 15.48 4.61
N PHE A 467 21.10 14.46 5.42
CA PHE A 467 20.06 13.65 6.02
C PHE A 467 19.68 14.15 7.42
N SER A 468 18.51 13.73 7.91
CA SER A 468 18.08 14.02 9.28
C SER A 468 18.97 13.33 10.31
N GLU A 469 19.36 12.09 9.99
CA GLU A 469 20.24 11.24 10.76
C GLU A 469 20.95 10.27 9.79
N VAL A 470 22.15 9.83 10.13
CA VAL A 470 22.93 8.88 9.32
C VAL A 470 23.18 7.61 10.14
N VAL A 471 22.93 6.47 9.52
CA VAL A 471 23.21 5.13 10.05
C VAL A 471 24.07 4.40 9.03
N SER A 472 25.06 3.64 9.48
CA SER A 472 25.99 2.92 8.60
C SER A 472 25.91 1.40 8.78
N LEU A 473 26.20 0.65 7.72
CA LEU A 473 26.33 -0.80 7.72
C LEU A 473 27.52 -1.21 6.83
N ASP A 474 28.46 -1.96 7.41
CA ASP A 474 29.53 -2.62 6.66
C ASP A 474 29.03 -3.95 6.10
N LEU A 475 29.01 -4.07 4.77
CA LEU A 475 28.57 -5.27 4.05
C LEU A 475 29.44 -6.51 4.34
N GLY A 476 30.68 -6.33 4.83
CA GLY A 476 31.55 -7.42 5.27
C GLY A 476 31.06 -8.15 6.51
N THR A 477 30.16 -7.53 7.30
CA THR A 477 29.61 -8.11 8.54
C THR A 477 28.40 -9.03 8.32
N ILE A 478 27.91 -9.11 7.07
CA ILE A 478 26.70 -9.88 6.75
C ILE A 478 26.99 -11.38 6.80
N VAL A 479 26.20 -12.09 7.60
CA VAL A 479 26.25 -13.55 7.72
C VAL A 479 24.92 -14.18 7.31
N SER A 480 24.98 -15.41 6.78
CA SER A 480 23.80 -16.18 6.38
C SER A 480 22.81 -16.33 7.53
N SER A 481 21.53 -16.02 7.26
CA SER A 481 20.51 -15.89 8.30
C SER A 481 19.12 -16.27 7.81
N VAL A 482 18.25 -16.57 8.77
CA VAL A 482 16.80 -16.64 8.59
C VAL A 482 16.12 -15.63 9.52
N SER A 483 14.83 -15.35 9.32
CA SER A 483 14.03 -14.57 10.28
C SER A 483 12.79 -15.32 10.71
N GLY A 484 12.54 -15.42 12.01
CA GLY A 484 11.39 -16.14 12.56
C GLY A 484 11.50 -16.48 14.04
N PRO A 485 10.54 -17.23 14.60
CA PRO A 485 9.51 -17.98 13.88
C PRO A 485 8.22 -17.20 13.57
N LYS A 486 8.08 -15.96 14.04
CA LYS A 486 6.79 -15.23 14.00
C LYS A 486 6.85 -13.79 13.51
N ARG A 487 8.04 -13.20 13.36
CA ARG A 487 8.19 -11.83 12.85
C ARG A 487 9.37 -11.70 11.87
N PRO A 488 9.31 -10.75 10.92
CA PRO A 488 10.36 -10.57 9.91
C PRO A 488 11.68 -10.00 10.45
N HIS A 489 11.64 -9.21 11.53
CA HIS A 489 12.83 -8.63 12.16
C HIS A 489 13.47 -9.53 13.22
N ASP A 490 12.89 -10.72 13.48
CA ASP A 490 13.44 -11.73 14.39
C ASP A 490 14.55 -12.56 13.71
N ARG A 491 15.60 -11.87 13.25
CA ARG A 491 16.74 -12.48 12.54
C ARG A 491 17.54 -13.42 13.45
N VAL A 492 17.85 -14.60 12.93
CA VAL A 492 18.65 -15.66 13.55
C VAL A 492 19.73 -16.07 12.56
N SER A 493 20.99 -16.12 12.99
CA SER A 493 22.07 -16.64 12.14
C SER A 493 21.85 -18.14 11.88
N ILE A 494 22.33 -18.67 10.76
CA ILE A 494 22.20 -20.13 10.50
C ILE A 494 22.89 -20.99 11.56
N ILE A 495 23.98 -20.48 12.17
CA ILE A 495 24.75 -21.16 13.23
C ILE A 495 23.91 -21.25 14.52
N ASP A 496 23.13 -20.21 14.81
CA ASP A 496 22.31 -20.15 16.02
C ASP A 496 20.93 -20.79 15.86
N MET A 497 20.53 -21.15 14.63
CA MET A 497 19.14 -21.51 14.32
C MET A 497 18.62 -22.69 15.14
N LYS A 498 19.41 -23.77 15.25
CA LYS A 498 19.08 -24.94 16.09
C LYS A 498 18.86 -24.55 17.55
N ALA A 499 19.76 -23.73 18.11
CA ALA A 499 19.71 -23.31 19.50
C ALA A 499 18.54 -22.35 19.77
N ASP A 500 18.28 -21.40 18.87
CA ASP A 500 17.16 -20.46 18.96
C ASP A 500 15.81 -21.20 18.90
N PHE A 501 15.66 -22.16 17.97
CA PHE A 501 14.44 -22.95 17.85
C PHE A 501 14.15 -23.75 19.12
N ARG A 502 15.15 -24.48 19.64
CA ARG A 502 15.00 -25.26 20.88
C ARG A 502 14.63 -24.39 22.08
N LYS A 503 15.22 -23.19 22.18
CA LYS A 503 14.82 -22.19 23.20
C LYS A 503 13.39 -21.72 22.99
N CYS A 504 12.98 -21.47 21.75
CA CYS A 504 11.60 -21.06 21.44
C CYS A 504 10.56 -22.09 21.88
N LEU A 505 10.87 -23.39 21.87
CA LEU A 505 9.91 -24.42 22.31
C LEU A 505 9.47 -24.21 23.77
N THR A 506 10.40 -23.90 24.68
CA THR A 506 10.14 -23.80 26.12
C THR A 506 9.95 -22.37 26.63
N ASN A 507 10.45 -21.36 25.90
CA ASN A 507 10.36 -19.95 26.30
C ASN A 507 8.92 -19.54 26.66
N LYS A 508 8.80 -18.87 27.82
CA LYS A 508 7.52 -18.43 28.36
C LYS A 508 6.91 -17.28 27.55
N VAL A 509 5.60 -17.39 27.47
CA VAL A 509 4.56 -16.51 26.96
C VAL A 509 4.50 -15.23 27.83
N ARG A 510 4.83 -14.04 27.30
CA ARG A 510 4.93 -12.80 28.10
C ARG A 510 3.52 -12.24 28.34
N ALA A 511 2.95 -12.49 29.52
CA ALA A 511 1.78 -11.77 30.02
C ALA A 511 2.21 -10.38 30.50
N THR A 512 1.63 -9.31 29.95
CA THR A 512 1.89 -7.91 30.32
C THR A 512 0.89 -7.37 31.35
N SER A 513 0.13 -8.21 32.03
CA SER A 513 -0.69 -7.79 33.18
C SER A 513 -0.72 -8.85 34.28
N SER A 514 -0.51 -8.42 35.52
CA SER A 514 -0.50 -9.25 36.74
C SER A 514 -1.90 -9.73 37.15
N TYR A 515 -2.98 -9.25 36.50
CA TYR A 515 -4.36 -9.51 36.93
C TYR A 515 -5.11 -10.52 36.06
N TYR A 516 -4.61 -10.82 34.85
CA TYR A 516 -5.23 -11.81 33.96
C TYR A 516 -4.19 -12.83 33.50
N LYS A 517 -4.40 -14.09 33.88
CA LYS A 517 -3.61 -15.26 33.46
C LYS A 517 -3.94 -15.63 32.01
N ILE A 518 -3.82 -14.68 31.08
CA ILE A 518 -4.09 -14.86 29.64
C ILE A 518 -2.80 -15.34 28.96
N LEU A 519 -2.92 -16.42 28.19
CA LEU A 519 -1.86 -17.04 27.38
C LEU A 519 -1.42 -16.12 26.22
N ASN A 520 -0.55 -15.15 26.48
CA ASN A 520 0.09 -14.32 25.43
C ASN A 520 1.30 -14.98 24.79
N ILE A 521 1.09 -15.80 23.75
CA ILE A 521 2.17 -16.52 23.08
C ILE A 521 3.26 -15.53 22.65
N GLY A 522 4.47 -15.66 23.20
CA GLY A 522 5.57 -14.76 22.86
C GLY A 522 6.01 -14.94 21.40
N PHE A 523 6.55 -13.88 20.79
CA PHE A 523 7.07 -13.95 19.43
C PHE A 523 8.22 -14.98 19.27
N LYS A 524 8.95 -15.24 20.36
CA LYS A 524 10.06 -16.22 20.50
C LYS A 524 9.76 -17.32 21.54
N GLY A 525 8.51 -17.77 21.61
CA GLY A 525 8.08 -18.77 22.61
C GLY A 525 6.83 -19.55 22.22
N TYR A 526 6.81 -20.84 22.54
CA TYR A 526 5.66 -21.74 22.41
C TYR A 526 5.15 -22.26 23.75
N GLY A 527 5.93 -22.12 24.83
CA GLY A 527 5.53 -22.47 26.19
C GLY A 527 5.29 -23.97 26.40
N LEU A 528 5.97 -24.84 25.66
CA LEU A 528 5.91 -26.28 25.85
C LEU A 528 6.56 -26.67 27.18
N SER A 529 6.00 -27.68 27.85
CA SER A 529 6.64 -28.26 29.02
C SER A 529 7.82 -29.13 28.61
N PRO A 530 8.89 -29.25 29.42
CA PRO A 530 10.07 -30.04 29.09
C PRO A 530 9.75 -31.47 28.62
N GLU A 531 8.70 -32.09 29.15
CA GLU A 531 8.28 -33.46 28.83
C GLU A 531 7.70 -33.60 27.42
N THR A 532 7.30 -32.49 26.80
CA THR A 532 6.65 -32.48 25.47
C THR A 532 7.57 -32.00 24.35
N VAL A 533 8.78 -31.52 24.66
CA VAL A 533 9.73 -30.96 23.68
C VAL A 533 10.20 -31.99 22.66
N ASP A 534 10.25 -33.26 23.04
CA ASP A 534 10.68 -34.37 22.20
C ASP A 534 9.51 -35.17 21.60
N ALA A 535 8.30 -34.60 21.56
CA ALA A 535 7.15 -35.29 20.98
C ALA A 535 7.38 -35.67 19.50
N VAL A 536 6.92 -36.87 19.15
CA VAL A 536 7.03 -37.45 17.79
C VAL A 536 5.69 -38.01 17.37
N GLY A 537 5.27 -37.69 16.13
CA GLY A 537 4.14 -38.31 15.47
C GLY A 537 4.59 -39.18 14.30
N MET A 538 4.15 -40.44 14.26
CA MET A 538 4.38 -41.36 13.15
C MET A 538 3.20 -41.30 12.18
N PHE A 539 3.47 -41.41 10.88
CA PHE A 539 2.45 -41.45 9.84
C PHE A 539 2.91 -42.17 8.59
N GLU A 540 1.98 -42.72 7.83
CA GLU A 540 2.25 -43.32 6.53
C GLU A 540 2.00 -42.30 5.41
N HIS A 541 2.91 -42.25 4.43
CA HIS A 541 2.74 -41.46 3.21
C HIS A 541 3.32 -42.23 2.03
N GLU A 542 2.52 -42.44 0.98
CA GLU A 542 2.91 -43.21 -0.22
C GLU A 542 3.52 -44.60 0.10
N GLY A 543 2.94 -45.31 1.08
CA GLY A 543 3.38 -46.66 1.48
C GLY A 543 4.70 -46.72 2.26
N LYS A 544 5.17 -45.58 2.81
CA LYS A 544 6.35 -45.49 3.69
C LYS A 544 6.04 -44.78 4.99
N ASP A 545 6.65 -45.25 6.06
CA ASP A 545 6.54 -44.62 7.38
C ASP A 545 7.48 -43.42 7.50
N TYR A 546 6.92 -42.31 7.95
CA TYR A 546 7.63 -41.07 8.26
C TYR A 546 7.34 -40.64 9.70
N LYS A 547 8.21 -39.77 10.21
CA LYS A 547 8.09 -39.17 11.54
C LYS A 547 8.11 -37.65 11.47
N LEU A 548 7.17 -37.01 12.16
CA LEU A 548 7.19 -35.58 12.45
C LEU A 548 7.62 -35.36 13.90
N ARG A 549 8.35 -34.29 14.12
CA ARG A 549 8.75 -33.78 15.44
C ARG A 549 8.59 -32.27 15.46
N HIS A 550 8.80 -31.66 16.63
CA HIS A 550 9.00 -30.22 16.70
C HIS A 550 10.15 -29.80 15.78
N GLY A 551 9.90 -28.82 14.91
CA GLY A 551 10.91 -28.32 13.96
C GLY A 551 10.87 -28.98 12.59
N SER A 552 10.08 -30.05 12.39
CA SER A 552 9.91 -30.67 11.07
C SER A 552 9.38 -29.66 10.05
N VAL A 553 10.04 -29.59 8.90
CA VAL A 553 9.62 -28.76 7.76
C VAL A 553 8.51 -29.50 7.03
N VAL A 554 7.34 -28.87 6.89
CA VAL A 554 6.19 -29.41 6.16
C VAL A 554 5.84 -28.56 4.94
N ILE A 555 6.30 -27.31 4.88
CA ILE A 555 6.19 -26.41 3.73
C ILE A 555 7.57 -25.82 3.44
N ALA A 556 8.02 -25.92 2.19
CA ALA A 556 9.23 -25.25 1.69
C ALA A 556 8.91 -24.53 0.37
N ALA A 557 8.80 -23.20 0.39
CA ALA A 557 8.29 -22.44 -0.74
C ALA A 557 9.28 -21.37 -1.23
N ILE A 558 9.73 -21.52 -2.48
CA ILE A 558 10.39 -20.43 -3.19
C ILE A 558 9.28 -19.59 -3.84
N THR A 559 8.98 -18.45 -3.22
CA THR A 559 7.81 -17.62 -3.49
C THR A 559 8.16 -16.14 -3.31
N SER A 560 7.20 -15.25 -3.58
CA SER A 560 7.27 -13.79 -3.35
C SER A 560 8.09 -13.02 -4.37
N CYS A 561 7.56 -11.86 -4.76
CA CYS A 561 8.30 -10.86 -5.54
C CYS A 561 9.62 -10.44 -4.86
N THR A 562 9.73 -10.50 -3.53
CA THR A 562 10.93 -10.10 -2.77
C THR A 562 12.21 -10.75 -3.26
N ASN A 563 12.17 -12.06 -3.56
CA ASN A 563 13.33 -12.84 -3.94
C ASN A 563 13.22 -13.40 -5.36
N THR A 564 12.01 -13.63 -5.89
CA THR A 564 11.85 -14.19 -7.24
C THR A 564 12.19 -13.20 -8.35
N SER A 565 12.15 -11.89 -8.07
CA SER A 565 12.66 -10.85 -8.97
C SER A 565 14.19 -10.75 -9.00
N ASN A 566 14.89 -11.55 -8.19
CA ASN A 566 16.34 -11.47 -8.03
C ASN A 566 17.01 -12.71 -8.67
N PRO A 567 17.55 -12.58 -9.90
CA PRO A 567 18.16 -13.70 -10.59
C PRO A 567 19.32 -14.33 -9.82
N SER A 568 20.08 -13.54 -9.04
CA SER A 568 21.21 -14.08 -8.28
C SER A 568 20.76 -15.17 -7.30
N VAL A 569 19.69 -14.94 -6.53
CA VAL A 569 19.22 -15.97 -5.57
C VAL A 569 18.41 -17.08 -6.22
N MET A 570 17.74 -16.81 -7.34
CA MET A 570 17.00 -17.84 -8.09
C MET A 570 17.92 -18.81 -8.82
N LEU A 571 18.93 -18.30 -9.55
CA LEU A 571 19.99 -19.11 -10.15
C LEU A 571 20.85 -19.78 -9.07
N GLY A 572 21.12 -19.10 -7.96
CA GLY A 572 21.79 -19.68 -6.80
C GLY A 572 21.04 -20.90 -6.24
N ALA A 573 19.71 -20.82 -6.13
CA ALA A 573 18.88 -21.95 -5.72
C ALA A 573 18.93 -23.10 -6.74
N GLY A 574 18.86 -22.79 -8.04
CA GLY A 574 19.01 -23.79 -9.10
C GLY A 574 20.36 -24.50 -9.10
N LEU A 575 21.45 -23.75 -8.89
CA LEU A 575 22.80 -24.30 -8.77
C LEU A 575 22.98 -25.14 -7.50
N LEU A 576 22.41 -24.72 -6.37
CA LEU A 576 22.41 -25.53 -5.15
C LEU A 576 21.61 -26.82 -5.35
N ALA A 577 20.46 -26.77 -6.01
CA ALA A 577 19.67 -27.95 -6.36
C ALA A 577 20.47 -28.91 -7.25
N LYS A 578 21.17 -28.39 -8.26
CA LYS A 578 22.06 -29.16 -9.12
C LYS A 578 23.13 -29.89 -8.30
N ASN A 579 23.88 -29.15 -7.48
CA ASN A 579 24.93 -29.72 -6.64
C ASN A 579 24.39 -30.77 -5.66
N ALA A 580 23.22 -30.53 -5.06
CA ALA A 580 22.58 -31.45 -4.12
C ALA A 580 22.17 -32.76 -4.79
N VAL A 581 21.53 -32.69 -5.97
CA VAL A 581 21.12 -33.86 -6.74
C VAL A 581 22.32 -34.66 -7.23
N GLU A 582 23.37 -33.99 -7.71
CA GLU A 582 24.62 -34.64 -8.13
C GLU A 582 25.37 -35.27 -6.94
N ALA A 583 25.13 -34.76 -5.72
CA ALA A 583 25.58 -35.38 -4.47
C ALA A 583 24.67 -36.50 -3.95
N GLY A 584 23.59 -36.85 -4.66
CA GLY A 584 22.66 -37.92 -4.29
C GLY A 584 21.63 -37.54 -3.22
N LEU A 585 21.46 -36.26 -2.91
CA LEU A 585 20.48 -35.77 -1.95
C LEU A 585 19.08 -35.67 -2.57
N SER A 586 18.06 -35.75 -1.71
CA SER A 586 16.64 -35.67 -2.10
C SER A 586 15.80 -35.03 -0.99
N VAL A 587 14.62 -34.52 -1.34
CA VAL A 587 13.63 -34.00 -0.38
C VAL A 587 12.58 -35.07 -0.09
N ALA A 588 12.20 -35.22 1.19
CA ALA A 588 11.16 -36.18 1.58
C ALA A 588 9.82 -35.92 0.84
N PRO A 589 9.09 -36.96 0.40
CA PRO A 589 7.91 -36.82 -0.46
C PRO A 589 6.76 -36.04 0.18
N TYR A 590 6.60 -36.16 1.49
CA TYR A 590 5.53 -35.51 2.25
C TYR A 590 5.71 -33.98 2.39
N ILE A 591 6.91 -33.44 2.13
CA ILE A 591 7.16 -32.00 2.26
C ILE A 591 6.52 -31.29 1.07
N LYS A 592 5.67 -30.31 1.37
CA LYS A 592 5.03 -29.46 0.37
C LYS A 592 6.02 -28.44 -0.19
N THR A 593 6.72 -28.83 -1.25
CA THR A 593 7.64 -27.98 -1.99
C THR A 593 6.92 -27.24 -3.12
N SER A 594 7.34 -25.99 -3.38
CA SER A 594 6.76 -25.16 -4.45
C SER A 594 7.73 -24.10 -4.96
N LEU A 595 7.70 -23.84 -6.27
CA LEU A 595 8.33 -22.72 -6.93
C LEU A 595 7.25 -21.84 -7.57
N SER A 596 7.12 -20.60 -7.10
CA SER A 596 6.12 -19.62 -7.52
C SER A 596 6.81 -18.35 -8.03
N PRO A 597 7.28 -18.32 -9.29
CA PRO A 597 8.01 -17.18 -9.83
C PRO A 597 7.12 -15.95 -9.99
N GLY A 598 7.69 -14.75 -9.83
CA GLY A 598 6.94 -13.51 -10.00
C GLY A 598 6.86 -12.97 -11.45
N SER A 599 7.50 -13.63 -12.42
CA SER A 599 7.25 -13.41 -13.85
C SER A 599 7.71 -14.63 -14.66
N GLY A 600 7.27 -14.73 -15.92
CA GLY A 600 7.73 -15.77 -16.85
C GLY A 600 9.23 -15.69 -17.16
N VAL A 601 9.87 -14.52 -16.98
CA VAL A 601 11.33 -14.34 -17.23
C VAL A 601 12.14 -15.25 -16.31
N VAL A 602 11.67 -15.46 -15.08
CA VAL A 602 12.32 -16.33 -14.10
C VAL A 602 12.38 -17.77 -14.58
N THR A 603 11.26 -18.31 -15.05
CA THR A 603 11.24 -19.66 -15.62
C THR A 603 12.14 -19.74 -16.84
N TYR A 604 12.11 -18.73 -17.72
CA TYR A 604 12.94 -18.68 -18.91
C TYR A 604 14.43 -18.86 -18.59
N TYR A 605 15.02 -18.01 -17.72
CA TYR A 605 16.46 -18.13 -17.45
C TYR A 605 16.81 -19.39 -16.63
N LEU A 606 15.89 -19.94 -15.83
CA LEU A 606 16.11 -21.19 -15.10
C LEU A 606 16.11 -22.40 -16.07
N GLU A 607 15.28 -22.36 -17.10
CA GLU A 607 15.26 -23.36 -18.17
C GLU A 607 16.54 -23.28 -19.00
N GLU A 608 16.89 -22.10 -19.50
CA GLU A 608 18.08 -21.89 -20.35
C GLU A 608 19.40 -22.18 -19.64
N SER A 609 19.48 -21.91 -18.32
CA SER A 609 20.65 -22.27 -17.51
C SER A 609 20.74 -23.77 -17.18
N GLY A 610 19.68 -24.54 -17.49
CA GLY A 610 19.64 -25.99 -17.31
C GLY A 610 19.40 -26.45 -15.87
N VAL A 611 18.91 -25.58 -14.99
CA VAL A 611 18.73 -25.90 -13.55
C VAL A 611 17.34 -26.43 -13.20
N ILE A 612 16.31 -26.18 -14.04
CA ILE A 612 14.94 -26.66 -13.81
C ILE A 612 14.84 -28.18 -13.55
N PRO A 613 15.50 -29.08 -14.33
CA PRO A 613 15.42 -30.52 -14.06
C PRO A 613 15.84 -30.92 -12.64
N TYR A 614 16.81 -30.21 -12.07
CA TYR A 614 17.30 -30.45 -10.72
C TYR A 614 16.36 -29.89 -9.66
N LEU A 615 15.77 -28.72 -9.89
CA LEU A 615 14.71 -28.16 -9.04
C LEU A 615 13.50 -29.09 -8.99
N THR A 616 13.00 -29.54 -10.14
CA THR A 616 11.91 -30.53 -10.26
C THR A 616 12.22 -31.83 -9.52
N LYS A 617 13.45 -32.35 -9.64
CA LYS A 617 13.85 -33.59 -8.92
C LYS A 617 13.80 -33.43 -7.40
N LEU A 618 13.99 -32.23 -6.87
CA LEU A 618 13.79 -31.89 -5.45
C LEU A 618 12.35 -31.49 -5.12
N GLY A 619 11.43 -31.53 -6.09
CA GLY A 619 10.01 -31.21 -5.95
C GLY A 619 9.66 -29.73 -6.13
N PHE A 620 10.60 -28.88 -6.53
CA PHE A 620 10.37 -27.45 -6.80
C PHE A 620 9.92 -27.23 -8.25
N ASP A 621 8.86 -27.90 -8.65
CA ASP A 621 8.17 -27.61 -9.91
C ASP A 621 7.54 -26.21 -9.87
N VAL A 622 7.46 -25.57 -11.03
CA VAL A 622 6.70 -24.32 -11.17
C VAL A 622 5.23 -24.63 -10.93
N VAL A 623 4.64 -23.96 -9.94
CA VAL A 623 3.24 -24.20 -9.53
C VAL A 623 2.30 -23.04 -9.89
N GLY A 624 2.83 -21.88 -10.27
CA GLY A 624 2.03 -20.69 -10.59
C GLY A 624 2.85 -19.40 -10.64
N TYR A 625 2.35 -18.42 -11.39
CA TYR A 625 2.90 -17.06 -11.44
C TYR A 625 2.02 -16.10 -10.63
N GLY A 626 2.21 -16.08 -9.31
CA GLY A 626 1.42 -15.27 -8.39
C GLY A 626 1.92 -15.32 -6.95
N CYS A 627 1.27 -14.56 -6.06
CA CYS A 627 1.67 -14.40 -4.67
C CYS A 627 1.71 -15.73 -3.89
N MET A 628 0.73 -16.62 -4.12
CA MET A 628 0.71 -18.00 -3.61
C MET A 628 1.05 -18.10 -2.10
N THR A 629 2.04 -18.91 -1.72
CA THR A 629 2.41 -19.13 -0.31
C THR A 629 2.78 -17.84 0.43
N CYS A 630 3.29 -16.81 -0.26
CA CYS A 630 3.64 -15.52 0.35
C CYS A 630 2.42 -14.82 1.00
N ILE A 631 1.25 -14.92 0.39
CA ILE A 631 0.01 -14.33 0.92
C ILE A 631 -0.80 -15.30 1.79
N GLY A 632 -0.33 -16.54 1.94
CA GLY A 632 -1.06 -17.60 2.63
C GLY A 632 -1.93 -18.47 1.72
N ASN A 633 -1.87 -18.27 0.39
CA ASN A 633 -2.50 -19.15 -0.60
C ASN A 633 -1.67 -20.43 -0.80
N SER A 634 -1.25 -21.06 0.29
CA SER A 634 -0.36 -22.21 0.34
C SER A 634 -1.06 -23.54 0.05
N GLY A 635 -2.40 -23.53 -0.14
CA GLY A 635 -3.24 -24.71 -0.31
C GLY A 635 -3.22 -25.66 0.89
N SER A 636 -3.90 -26.79 0.79
CA SER A 636 -3.97 -27.76 1.91
C SER A 636 -2.71 -28.63 2.02
N LEU A 637 -2.39 -29.06 3.25
CA LEU A 637 -1.52 -30.20 3.51
C LEU A 637 -2.33 -31.51 3.45
N PRO A 638 -1.71 -32.67 3.16
CA PRO A 638 -2.35 -33.98 3.26
C PRO A 638 -2.98 -34.21 4.65
N ASP A 639 -4.18 -34.76 4.68
CA ASP A 639 -4.95 -34.97 5.93
C ASP A 639 -4.17 -35.77 6.97
N VAL A 640 -3.46 -36.81 6.54
CA VAL A 640 -2.62 -37.63 7.43
C VAL A 640 -1.53 -36.82 8.15
N ILE A 641 -0.96 -35.80 7.48
CA ILE A 641 0.04 -34.90 8.07
C ILE A 641 -0.64 -33.97 9.07
N VAL A 642 -1.79 -33.39 8.70
CA VAL A 642 -2.59 -32.50 9.55
C VAL A 642 -2.99 -33.22 10.84
N GLU A 643 -3.59 -34.40 10.73
CA GLU A 643 -4.00 -35.23 11.87
C GLU A 643 -2.81 -35.57 12.77
N THR A 644 -1.65 -35.86 12.19
CA THR A 644 -0.43 -36.16 12.94
C THR A 644 0.08 -34.92 13.70
N ILE A 645 0.04 -33.74 13.08
CA ILE A 645 0.43 -32.48 13.72
C ILE A 645 -0.51 -32.18 14.90
N GLU A 646 -1.82 -32.28 14.69
CA GLU A 646 -2.84 -31.92 15.68
C GLU A 646 -2.85 -32.91 16.86
N LYS A 647 -2.87 -34.22 16.57
CA LYS A 647 -2.90 -35.28 17.60
C LYS A 647 -1.71 -35.21 18.55
N ASN A 648 -0.54 -34.83 18.04
CA ASN A 648 0.70 -34.77 18.80
C ASN A 648 1.07 -33.34 19.22
N ASN A 649 0.22 -32.34 18.93
CA ASN A 649 0.43 -30.91 19.22
C ASN A 649 1.81 -30.39 18.76
N LEU A 650 2.24 -30.80 17.57
CA LEU A 650 3.58 -30.50 17.07
C LEU A 650 3.72 -29.04 16.61
N ILE A 651 4.92 -28.49 16.79
CA ILE A 651 5.32 -27.19 16.23
C ILE A 651 6.06 -27.45 14.91
N CYS A 652 5.30 -27.65 13.84
CA CYS A 652 5.85 -27.82 12.50
C CYS A 652 6.15 -26.47 11.82
N CYS A 653 7.09 -26.51 10.88
CA CYS A 653 7.70 -25.34 10.28
C CYS A 653 7.33 -25.16 8.81
N GLY A 654 7.07 -23.91 8.42
CA GLY A 654 7.14 -23.43 7.05
C GLY A 654 8.43 -22.64 6.82
N VAL A 655 9.16 -22.92 5.75
CA VAL A 655 10.33 -22.13 5.35
C VAL A 655 10.04 -21.54 3.97
N LEU A 656 10.16 -20.22 3.84
CA LEU A 656 9.78 -19.54 2.61
C LEU A 656 10.67 -18.35 2.28
N SER A 657 10.81 -18.04 0.98
CA SER A 657 11.50 -16.83 0.51
C SER A 657 10.60 -15.60 0.45
N GLY A 658 9.63 -15.51 1.36
CA GLY A 658 8.73 -14.38 1.50
C GLY A 658 9.31 -13.22 2.32
N ASN A 659 8.43 -12.29 2.72
CA ASN A 659 8.75 -11.13 3.56
C ASN A 659 7.97 -11.12 4.89
N ARG A 660 6.93 -11.95 5.04
CA ARG A 660 6.11 -12.05 6.26
C ARG A 660 5.97 -13.49 6.74
N ASN A 661 6.02 -13.67 8.04
CA ASN A 661 5.99 -14.98 8.70
C ASN A 661 5.17 -14.98 10.00
N PHE A 662 4.17 -14.09 10.11
CA PHE A 662 3.27 -14.05 11.24
C PHE A 662 2.54 -15.39 11.43
N GLU A 663 2.30 -15.77 12.69
CA GLU A 663 1.59 -17.01 13.03
C GLU A 663 0.20 -17.02 12.39
N GLY A 664 -0.14 -18.10 11.67
CA GLY A 664 -1.42 -18.24 10.96
C GLY A 664 -1.49 -17.55 9.59
N ARG A 665 -0.44 -16.83 9.15
CA ARG A 665 -0.40 -16.22 7.81
C ARG A 665 -0.06 -17.23 6.72
N ILE A 666 0.96 -18.07 6.93
CA ILE A 666 1.51 -18.94 5.88
C ILE A 666 0.61 -20.15 5.64
N HIS A 667 0.32 -20.89 6.71
CA HIS A 667 -0.59 -22.03 6.70
C HIS A 667 -1.14 -22.24 8.12
N PRO A 668 -2.40 -22.70 8.30
CA PRO A 668 -2.98 -22.91 9.64
C PRO A 668 -2.19 -23.88 10.53
N HIS A 669 -1.51 -24.87 9.91
CA HIS A 669 -0.75 -25.93 10.58
C HIS A 669 0.76 -25.67 10.69
N THR A 670 1.26 -24.49 10.29
CA THR A 670 2.66 -24.08 10.51
C THR A 670 2.75 -23.00 11.59
N ARG A 671 2.95 -23.44 12.84
CA ARG A 671 3.09 -22.53 14.00
C ARG A 671 4.43 -21.80 14.04
N ALA A 672 5.43 -22.30 13.31
CA ALA A 672 6.72 -21.65 13.13
C ALA A 672 6.96 -21.38 11.65
N ASN A 673 7.30 -20.14 11.30
CA ASN A 673 7.56 -19.76 9.91
C ASN A 673 8.87 -18.97 9.80
N TYR A 674 9.73 -19.36 8.88
CA TYR A 674 11.06 -18.77 8.70
C TYR A 674 11.20 -18.17 7.31
N LEU A 675 11.56 -16.89 7.26
CA LEU A 675 11.99 -16.22 6.04
C LEU A 675 13.44 -16.58 5.77
N ALA A 676 13.73 -17.02 4.56
CA ALA A 676 15.06 -17.50 4.17
C ALA A 676 15.33 -17.21 2.70
N SER A 677 16.61 -17.19 2.29
CA SER A 677 16.94 -17.13 0.86
C SER A 677 16.40 -18.36 0.12
N PRO A 678 16.10 -18.27 -1.19
CA PRO A 678 15.75 -19.43 -2.01
C PRO A 678 16.72 -20.63 -1.85
N LEU A 679 18.02 -20.37 -1.66
CA LEU A 679 19.04 -21.39 -1.38
C LEU A 679 18.78 -22.11 -0.05
N LEU A 680 18.52 -21.36 1.01
CA LEU A 680 18.23 -21.91 2.34
C LEU A 680 16.87 -22.61 2.38
N VAL A 681 15.87 -22.18 1.59
CA VAL A 681 14.60 -22.91 1.45
C VAL A 681 14.86 -24.34 0.96
N ILE A 682 15.71 -24.52 -0.06
CA ILE A 682 16.09 -25.85 -0.56
C ILE A 682 16.90 -26.61 0.50
N ALA A 683 17.86 -25.96 1.16
CA ALA A 683 18.67 -26.61 2.20
C ALA A 683 17.80 -27.17 3.35
N TYR A 684 16.84 -26.39 3.85
CA TYR A 684 15.91 -26.84 4.90
C TYR A 684 14.90 -27.88 4.39
N ALA A 685 14.53 -27.84 3.11
CA ALA A 685 13.70 -28.90 2.51
C ALA A 685 14.44 -30.24 2.46
N ILE A 686 15.72 -30.23 2.09
CA ILE A 686 16.58 -31.44 2.08
C ILE A 686 16.78 -31.95 3.51
N ALA A 687 17.10 -31.07 4.45
CA ALA A 687 17.26 -31.45 5.86
C ALA A 687 15.96 -31.96 6.52
N GLY A 688 14.80 -31.48 6.05
CA GLY A 688 13.47 -31.83 6.57
C GLY A 688 13.17 -31.28 7.97
N THR A 689 14.06 -30.46 8.55
CA THR A 689 13.93 -29.88 9.88
C THR A 689 14.69 -28.56 9.99
N VAL A 690 14.18 -27.63 10.80
CA VAL A 690 14.94 -26.43 11.22
C VAL A 690 15.82 -26.69 12.46
N ASP A 691 15.64 -27.84 13.12
CA ASP A 691 16.46 -28.31 14.26
C ASP A 691 17.76 -28.98 13.77
N ILE A 692 18.56 -28.26 12.98
CA ILE A 692 19.82 -28.72 12.38
C ILE A 692 20.92 -27.65 12.51
N ASP A 693 22.14 -28.09 12.82
CA ASP A 693 23.36 -27.28 12.76
C ASP A 693 24.12 -27.65 11.47
N PHE A 694 24.04 -26.80 10.44
CA PHE A 694 24.63 -27.09 9.13
C PHE A 694 26.16 -27.18 9.11
N GLU A 695 26.85 -26.70 10.16
CA GLU A 695 28.31 -26.84 10.27
C GLU A 695 28.71 -28.21 10.83
N LYS A 696 27.86 -28.80 11.68
CA LYS A 696 28.19 -30.02 12.43
C LYS A 696 27.43 -31.25 11.95
N GLU A 697 26.28 -31.08 11.32
CA GLU A 697 25.40 -32.15 10.88
C GLU A 697 25.30 -32.18 9.35
N PRO A 698 25.52 -33.35 8.72
CA PRO A 698 25.38 -33.47 7.27
C PRO A 698 23.90 -33.41 6.85
N LEU A 699 23.65 -32.86 5.66
CA LEU A 699 22.33 -32.88 5.01
C LEU A 699 21.90 -34.29 4.61
N GLY A 700 22.87 -35.15 4.32
CA GLY A 700 22.67 -36.53 3.94
C GLY A 700 24.00 -37.19 3.61
N ARG A 701 23.95 -38.32 2.89
CA ARG A 701 25.14 -39.06 2.47
C ARG A 701 25.06 -39.36 0.98
N ARG A 702 26.22 -39.34 0.32
CA ARG A 702 26.38 -39.84 -1.05
C ARG A 702 26.13 -41.35 -1.10
N LEU A 703 26.00 -41.90 -2.30
CA LEU A 703 25.87 -43.35 -2.52
C LEU A 703 27.04 -44.15 -1.94
N ASP A 704 28.24 -43.56 -1.88
CA ASP A 704 29.44 -44.16 -1.28
C ASP A 704 29.50 -44.02 0.27
N GLY A 705 28.49 -43.41 0.89
CA GLY A 705 28.41 -43.20 2.33
C GLY A 705 29.05 -41.89 2.85
N THR A 706 29.73 -41.12 1.99
CA THR A 706 30.39 -39.86 2.37
C THR A 706 29.36 -38.82 2.83
N PRO A 707 29.54 -38.19 4.01
CA PRO A 707 28.64 -37.14 4.48
C PRO A 707 28.70 -35.92 3.54
N VAL A 708 27.54 -35.31 3.28
CA VAL A 708 27.43 -34.08 2.49
C VAL A 708 26.95 -32.96 3.40
N TYR A 709 27.77 -31.93 3.58
CA TYR A 709 27.45 -30.73 4.34
C TYR A 709 26.92 -29.63 3.42
N LEU A 710 26.27 -28.62 4.02
CA LEU A 710 25.72 -27.49 3.24
C LEU A 710 26.81 -26.76 2.44
N GLN A 711 27.99 -26.57 3.04
CA GLN A 711 29.13 -25.92 2.39
C GLN A 711 29.61 -26.66 1.11
N ASP A 712 29.43 -27.99 1.04
CA ASP A 712 29.90 -28.80 -0.08
C ASP A 712 29.08 -28.55 -1.36
N ILE A 713 27.85 -28.04 -1.21
CA ILE A 713 26.90 -27.83 -2.30
C ILE A 713 26.55 -26.34 -2.51
N TRP A 714 27.05 -25.44 -1.66
CA TRP A 714 26.73 -24.01 -1.73
C TRP A 714 27.46 -23.32 -2.90
N PRO A 715 26.75 -22.68 -3.84
CA PRO A 715 27.39 -21.93 -4.92
C PRO A 715 27.96 -20.60 -4.43
N THR A 716 29.16 -20.24 -4.91
CA THR A 716 29.74 -18.91 -4.63
C THR A 716 29.05 -17.82 -5.45
N ARG A 717 29.02 -16.59 -4.93
CA ARG A 717 28.45 -15.41 -5.63
C ARG A 717 29.08 -15.20 -7.01
N SER A 718 30.38 -15.43 -7.17
CA SER A 718 31.06 -15.34 -8.47
C SER A 718 30.55 -16.33 -9.51
N LYS A 719 30.26 -17.58 -9.10
CA LYS A 719 29.66 -18.59 -9.99
C LYS A 719 28.24 -18.21 -10.39
N ILE A 720 27.46 -17.67 -9.45
CA ILE A 720 26.10 -17.19 -9.70
C ILE A 720 26.13 -16.04 -10.73
N GLN A 721 26.97 -15.03 -10.51
CA GLN A 721 27.09 -13.86 -11.38
C GLN A 721 27.49 -14.24 -12.82
N ALA A 722 28.39 -15.21 -12.99
CA ALA A 722 28.78 -15.70 -14.32
C ALA A 722 27.60 -16.35 -15.08
N VAL A 723 26.73 -17.08 -14.37
CA VAL A 723 25.51 -17.66 -14.94
C VAL A 723 24.49 -16.56 -15.24
N GLU A 724 24.29 -15.62 -14.32
CA GLU A 724 23.38 -14.50 -14.49
C GLU A 724 23.71 -13.64 -15.72
N GLN A 725 24.97 -13.23 -15.87
CA GLN A 725 25.43 -12.43 -17.02
C GLN A 725 25.23 -13.15 -18.36
N LYS A 726 25.31 -14.48 -18.36
CA LYS A 726 25.17 -15.30 -19.57
C LYS A 726 23.71 -15.51 -19.95
N TYR A 727 22.84 -15.76 -18.98
CA TYR A 727 21.47 -16.23 -19.25
C TYR A 727 20.38 -15.19 -19.00
N VAL A 728 20.64 -14.06 -18.31
CA VAL A 728 19.61 -13.03 -18.08
C VAL A 728 19.76 -11.90 -19.10
N ILE A 729 19.13 -12.07 -20.26
CA ILE A 729 19.32 -11.21 -21.45
C ILE A 729 18.05 -10.46 -21.88
N PRO A 730 18.16 -9.30 -22.57
CA PRO A 730 17.02 -8.48 -22.99
C PRO A 730 15.96 -9.17 -23.85
N ALA A 731 16.36 -10.15 -24.66
CA ALA A 731 15.46 -10.91 -25.52
C ALA A 731 14.36 -11.61 -24.70
N MET A 732 14.69 -12.11 -23.51
CA MET A 732 13.74 -12.82 -22.63
C MET A 732 12.63 -11.89 -22.12
N PHE A 733 13.01 -10.69 -21.67
CA PHE A 733 12.04 -9.67 -21.24
C PHE A 733 11.13 -9.26 -22.39
N THR A 734 11.72 -9.00 -23.56
CA THR A 734 10.95 -8.64 -24.75
C THR A 734 9.93 -9.72 -25.13
N GLU A 735 10.35 -10.99 -25.12
CA GLU A 735 9.46 -12.10 -25.44
C GLU A 735 8.32 -12.25 -24.43
N VAL A 736 8.63 -12.28 -23.14
CA VAL A 736 7.63 -12.46 -22.06
C VAL A 736 6.64 -11.29 -22.05
N TYR A 737 7.15 -10.05 -22.08
CA TYR A 737 6.31 -8.86 -21.94
C TYR A 737 5.57 -8.47 -23.22
N SER A 738 5.99 -8.90 -24.41
CA SER A 738 5.23 -8.69 -25.66
C SER A 738 3.83 -9.35 -25.66
N LYS A 739 3.60 -10.32 -24.76
CA LYS A 739 2.36 -11.09 -24.64
C LYS A 739 1.54 -10.73 -23.40
N ILE A 740 2.06 -9.89 -22.50
CA ILE A 740 1.50 -9.72 -21.16
C ILE A 740 0.07 -9.20 -21.17
N GLU A 741 -0.25 -8.22 -22.01
CA GLU A 741 -1.58 -7.62 -22.07
C GLU A 741 -2.62 -8.52 -22.77
N LYS A 742 -2.18 -9.47 -23.60
CA LYS A 742 -3.08 -10.41 -24.29
C LYS A 742 -3.64 -11.44 -23.32
N GLY A 743 -2.81 -11.90 -22.38
CA GLY A 743 -3.17 -12.94 -21.41
C GLY A 743 -3.37 -14.32 -22.02
N SER A 744 -3.86 -15.24 -21.19
CA SER A 744 -4.14 -16.62 -21.60
C SER A 744 -5.35 -16.70 -22.55
N PRO A 745 -5.51 -17.80 -23.30
CA PRO A 745 -6.73 -18.05 -24.08
C PRO A 745 -8.02 -17.96 -23.25
N SER A 746 -7.97 -18.40 -21.98
CA SER A 746 -9.10 -18.30 -21.05
C SER A 746 -9.46 -16.84 -20.74
N TRP A 747 -8.47 -15.97 -20.54
CA TRP A 747 -8.71 -14.53 -20.37
C TRP A 747 -9.30 -13.90 -21.62
N ILE A 748 -8.75 -14.19 -22.80
CA ILE A 748 -9.22 -13.63 -24.08
C ILE A 748 -10.69 -13.99 -24.31
N ASN A 749 -11.04 -15.26 -24.11
CA ASN A 749 -12.39 -15.80 -24.33
C ASN A 749 -13.41 -15.42 -23.23
N LEU A 750 -12.98 -14.80 -22.13
CA LEU A 750 -13.88 -14.36 -21.08
C LEU A 750 -14.76 -13.21 -21.59
N ALA A 751 -16.05 -13.46 -21.78
CA ALA A 751 -17.01 -12.41 -22.12
C ALA A 751 -17.20 -11.46 -20.93
N ALA A 752 -17.15 -10.15 -21.18
CA ALA A 752 -17.41 -9.11 -20.19
C ALA A 752 -18.36 -8.06 -20.80
N PRO A 753 -19.33 -7.53 -20.03
CA PRO A 753 -20.26 -6.50 -20.51
C PRO A 753 -19.55 -5.29 -21.11
N ASN A 754 -20.24 -4.59 -22.03
CA ASN A 754 -19.76 -3.35 -22.64
C ASN A 754 -20.69 -2.18 -22.27
N THR A 755 -20.85 -1.95 -20.96
CA THR A 755 -21.76 -0.95 -20.40
C THR A 755 -20.98 0.03 -19.51
N THR A 756 -21.40 1.29 -19.47
CA THR A 756 -20.82 2.32 -18.59
C THR A 756 -21.10 2.05 -17.11
N LEU A 757 -22.35 1.68 -16.79
CA LEU A 757 -22.77 1.25 -15.46
C LEU A 757 -22.66 -0.27 -15.37
N TYR A 758 -22.25 -0.78 -14.21
CA TYR A 758 -22.11 -2.22 -14.01
C TYR A 758 -23.49 -2.88 -13.85
N PRO A 759 -23.81 -3.95 -14.59
CA PRO A 759 -25.08 -4.67 -14.43
C PRO A 759 -25.00 -5.59 -13.21
N TRP A 760 -25.29 -5.08 -12.02
CA TRP A 760 -25.26 -5.84 -10.77
C TRP A 760 -26.18 -7.08 -10.81
N ASP A 761 -25.63 -8.25 -10.49
CA ASP A 761 -26.39 -9.49 -10.34
C ASP A 761 -26.75 -9.73 -8.86
N ALA A 762 -28.05 -9.79 -8.55
CA ALA A 762 -28.55 -10.03 -7.20
C ALA A 762 -28.24 -11.44 -6.65
N ASN A 763 -27.95 -12.40 -7.53
CA ASN A 763 -27.53 -13.75 -7.17
C ASN A 763 -26.02 -13.88 -6.96
N SER A 764 -25.25 -12.85 -7.33
CA SER A 764 -23.81 -12.86 -7.15
C SER A 764 -23.42 -13.05 -5.69
N THR A 765 -22.44 -13.93 -5.48
CA THR A 765 -21.77 -14.08 -4.20
C THR A 765 -20.36 -13.46 -4.21
N TYR A 766 -19.93 -12.83 -5.30
CA TYR A 766 -18.61 -12.20 -5.44
C TYR A 766 -18.65 -10.69 -5.59
N ILE A 767 -19.59 -10.15 -6.38
CA ILE A 767 -19.67 -8.74 -6.75
C ILE A 767 -21.05 -8.21 -6.36
N LYS A 768 -21.11 -7.32 -5.38
CA LYS A 768 -22.35 -6.74 -4.86
C LYS A 768 -22.21 -5.22 -4.77
N ASN A 769 -23.29 -4.49 -5.07
CA ASN A 769 -23.34 -3.05 -4.86
C ASN A 769 -23.26 -2.75 -3.35
N PRO A 770 -22.22 -2.05 -2.87
CA PRO A 770 -22.07 -1.76 -1.46
C PRO A 770 -23.00 -0.62 -1.02
N PRO A 771 -23.45 -0.61 0.24
CA PRO A 771 -24.43 0.36 0.74
C PRO A 771 -23.83 1.74 1.06
N PHE A 772 -22.56 2.01 0.72
CA PHE A 772 -21.83 3.20 1.18
C PHE A 772 -22.47 4.53 0.75
N PHE A 773 -23.20 4.53 -0.36
CA PHE A 773 -23.71 5.75 -0.99
C PHE A 773 -25.24 5.82 -1.03
N ASP A 774 -25.97 4.83 -0.49
CA ASP A 774 -27.43 4.70 -0.64
C ASP A 774 -28.17 5.98 -0.20
N ASP A 775 -27.78 6.53 0.94
CA ASP A 775 -28.36 7.75 1.52
C ASP A 775 -27.58 9.03 1.18
N LEU A 776 -26.62 8.98 0.24
CA LEU A 776 -25.79 10.13 -0.09
C LEU A 776 -26.62 11.28 -0.69
N GLN A 777 -26.52 12.45 -0.08
CA GLN A 777 -27.14 13.69 -0.54
C GLN A 777 -26.09 14.69 -1.03
N ARG A 778 -26.53 15.64 -1.88
CA ARG A 778 -25.69 16.77 -2.35
C ARG A 778 -25.18 17.62 -1.18
N GLU A 779 -26.06 17.90 -0.23
CA GLU A 779 -25.72 18.65 0.99
C GLU A 779 -24.89 17.81 1.96
N LEU A 780 -24.11 18.49 2.80
CA LEU A 780 -23.33 17.84 3.84
C LEU A 780 -24.23 17.34 4.98
N PRO A 781 -23.93 16.15 5.54
CA PRO A 781 -24.67 15.66 6.70
C PRO A 781 -24.42 16.59 7.90
N LYS A 782 -25.42 16.75 8.76
CA LYS A 782 -25.24 17.42 10.04
C LYS A 782 -24.40 16.54 10.97
N PHE A 783 -23.45 17.17 11.65
CA PHE A 783 -22.64 16.51 12.65
C PHE A 783 -23.53 15.98 13.79
N LYS A 784 -23.35 14.70 14.19
CA LYS A 784 -24.05 14.10 15.33
C LYS A 784 -23.04 13.65 16.37
N PRO A 785 -23.20 14.04 17.65
CA PRO A 785 -22.34 13.53 18.71
C PRO A 785 -22.54 12.01 18.87
N ILE A 786 -21.48 11.32 19.29
CA ILE A 786 -21.58 9.91 19.66
C ILE A 786 -22.05 9.87 21.11
N THR A 787 -23.26 9.36 21.33
CA THR A 787 -23.86 9.27 22.66
C THR A 787 -24.23 7.83 23.02
N LYS A 788 -24.04 7.48 24.29
CA LYS A 788 -24.33 6.15 24.87
C LYS A 788 -23.76 4.99 24.04
N ALA A 789 -22.59 5.18 23.45
CA ALA A 789 -21.94 4.14 22.65
C ALA A 789 -21.50 2.96 23.51
N ARG A 790 -21.47 1.76 22.93
CA ARG A 790 -20.98 0.54 23.59
C ARG A 790 -19.68 0.06 22.97
N ILE A 791 -18.81 -0.52 23.78
CA ILE A 791 -17.59 -1.17 23.30
C ILE A 791 -17.97 -2.49 22.62
N LEU A 792 -17.70 -2.61 21.32
CA LEU A 792 -17.85 -3.88 20.61
C LEU A 792 -16.71 -4.84 20.94
N LEU A 793 -15.49 -4.31 21.06
CA LEU A 793 -14.25 -5.07 21.30
C LEU A 793 -13.31 -4.30 22.23
N ASN A 794 -12.71 -5.03 23.18
CA ASN A 794 -11.63 -4.53 24.02
C ASN A 794 -10.37 -5.34 23.73
N LEU A 795 -9.39 -4.76 23.04
CA LEU A 795 -8.26 -5.47 22.45
C LEU A 795 -6.93 -5.10 23.11
N GLY A 796 -5.92 -5.93 22.88
CA GLY A 796 -4.53 -5.69 23.32
C GLY A 796 -3.69 -4.92 22.30
N ASP A 797 -2.37 -5.09 22.39
CA ASP A 797 -1.39 -4.50 21.49
C ASP A 797 -1.28 -5.26 20.14
N SER A 798 -0.71 -4.58 19.14
CA SER A 798 -0.30 -5.12 17.84
C SER A 798 -1.40 -5.89 17.11
N VAL A 799 -2.65 -5.42 17.20
CA VAL A 799 -3.78 -5.97 16.44
C VAL A 799 -3.60 -5.63 14.96
N THR A 800 -3.09 -6.61 14.21
CA THR A 800 -2.87 -6.49 12.76
C THR A 800 -4.15 -6.35 11.93
N THR A 801 -4.04 -5.85 10.69
CA THR A 801 -5.14 -5.86 9.71
C THR A 801 -5.59 -7.26 9.31
N ASP A 802 -4.80 -8.31 9.54
CA ASP A 802 -5.24 -9.70 9.38
C ASP A 802 -6.16 -10.16 10.53
N HIS A 803 -6.08 -9.56 11.71
CA HIS A 803 -7.07 -9.76 12.78
C HIS A 803 -8.38 -9.02 12.48
N ILE A 804 -8.29 -7.79 11.97
CA ILE A 804 -9.44 -6.93 11.66
C ILE A 804 -10.18 -7.44 10.41
N SER A 805 -9.45 -7.78 9.35
CA SER A 805 -9.99 -8.21 8.06
C SER A 805 -9.14 -9.38 7.51
N PRO A 806 -9.45 -10.63 7.93
CA PRO A 806 -8.76 -11.82 7.44
C PRO A 806 -8.94 -11.96 5.91
N ALA A 807 -7.94 -12.52 5.23
CA ALA A 807 -8.00 -12.79 3.79
C ALA A 807 -7.99 -14.27 3.41
N GLY A 808 -7.63 -15.15 4.34
CA GLY A 808 -7.52 -16.60 4.10
C GLY A 808 -8.88 -17.31 4.06
N SER A 809 -8.85 -18.62 4.30
CA SER A 809 -10.03 -19.49 4.25
C SER A 809 -11.14 -19.08 5.21
N ILE A 810 -12.39 -19.30 4.80
CA ILE A 810 -13.58 -19.01 5.60
C ILE A 810 -13.87 -20.21 6.53
N ALA A 811 -13.84 -19.99 7.85
CA ALA A 811 -14.12 -21.03 8.83
C ALA A 811 -15.58 -21.52 8.73
N ARG A 812 -15.79 -22.85 8.79
CA ARG A 812 -17.11 -23.49 8.56
C ARG A 812 -18.19 -23.06 9.55
N ASN A 813 -17.81 -22.67 10.76
CA ASN A 813 -18.71 -22.23 11.83
C ASN A 813 -18.88 -20.70 11.90
N SER A 814 -18.33 -19.95 10.94
CA SER A 814 -18.37 -18.48 10.94
C SER A 814 -19.69 -17.89 10.42
N PRO A 815 -20.01 -16.62 10.74
CA PRO A 815 -21.14 -15.90 10.14
C PRO A 815 -21.11 -15.87 8.61
N ALA A 816 -19.91 -15.72 8.02
CA ALA A 816 -19.74 -15.72 6.57
C ALA A 816 -20.07 -17.09 5.94
N ALA A 817 -19.66 -18.19 6.59
CA ALA A 817 -20.04 -19.54 6.16
C ALA A 817 -21.56 -19.76 6.23
N ARG A 818 -22.22 -19.29 7.31
CA ARG A 818 -23.70 -19.35 7.43
C ARG A 818 -24.39 -18.61 6.27
N TYR A 819 -23.88 -17.43 5.92
CA TYR A 819 -24.39 -16.64 4.79
C TYR A 819 -24.16 -17.30 3.42
N LEU A 820 -22.97 -17.86 3.17
CA LEU A 820 -22.67 -18.54 1.90
C LEU A 820 -23.46 -19.85 1.77
N ALA A 821 -23.63 -20.59 2.86
CA ALA A 821 -24.46 -21.80 2.90
C ALA A 821 -25.94 -21.49 2.63
N SER A 822 -26.48 -20.38 3.16
CA SER A 822 -27.87 -19.98 2.86
C SER A 822 -28.06 -19.55 1.41
N ARG A 823 -26.98 -19.28 0.67
CA ARG A 823 -26.94 -19.04 -0.77
C ARG A 823 -26.66 -20.30 -1.59
N GLY A 824 -26.65 -21.48 -0.95
CA GLY A 824 -26.49 -22.78 -1.62
C GLY A 824 -25.04 -23.23 -1.85
N LEU A 825 -24.03 -22.53 -1.30
CA LEU A 825 -22.63 -22.92 -1.46
C LEU A 825 -22.18 -23.95 -0.43
N THR A 826 -21.36 -24.89 -0.86
CA THR A 826 -20.67 -25.85 0.00
C THR A 826 -19.35 -25.28 0.54
N PRO A 827 -18.77 -25.85 1.63
CA PRO A 827 -17.50 -25.37 2.17
C PRO A 827 -16.32 -25.35 1.18
N LYS A 828 -16.32 -26.20 0.16
CA LYS A 828 -15.29 -26.22 -0.89
C LYS A 828 -15.40 -25.00 -1.82
N GLU A 829 -16.61 -24.44 -1.96
CA GLU A 829 -16.92 -23.32 -2.84
C GLU A 829 -16.88 -21.96 -2.13
N PHE A 830 -16.65 -21.95 -0.81
CA PHE A 830 -16.54 -20.69 -0.05
C PHE A 830 -15.42 -19.79 -0.57
N ASN A 831 -14.34 -20.39 -1.08
CA ASN A 831 -13.11 -19.69 -1.45
C ASN A 831 -12.52 -18.95 -0.21
N SER A 832 -11.71 -17.93 -0.41
CA SER A 832 -11.11 -17.13 0.66
C SER A 832 -11.86 -15.81 0.90
N TYR A 833 -11.68 -15.20 2.08
CA TYR A 833 -12.18 -13.85 2.32
C TYR A 833 -11.59 -12.84 1.31
N GLY A 834 -10.32 -13.00 0.92
CA GLY A 834 -9.68 -12.14 -0.09
C GLY A 834 -10.40 -12.15 -1.44
N ALA A 835 -10.85 -13.33 -1.89
CA ALA A 835 -11.62 -13.48 -3.12
C ALA A 835 -13.04 -12.86 -3.02
N ARG A 836 -13.58 -12.69 -1.80
CA ARG A 836 -14.95 -12.19 -1.55
C ARG A 836 -15.03 -10.68 -1.33
N ARG A 837 -13.95 -9.93 -1.57
CA ARG A 837 -13.88 -8.49 -1.29
C ARG A 837 -14.78 -7.59 -2.11
N GLY A 838 -15.30 -8.06 -3.24
CA GLY A 838 -16.35 -7.37 -3.98
C GLY A 838 -17.75 -7.53 -3.37
N ASN A 839 -17.89 -8.30 -2.28
CA ASN A 839 -19.17 -8.56 -1.63
C ASN A 839 -19.17 -8.10 -0.17
N ASP A 840 -19.79 -6.96 0.08
CA ASP A 840 -19.86 -6.37 1.42
C ASP A 840 -20.51 -7.29 2.45
N ALA A 841 -21.52 -8.08 2.06
CA ALA A 841 -22.23 -8.96 2.97
C ALA A 841 -21.34 -10.08 3.54
N VAL A 842 -20.37 -10.57 2.75
CA VAL A 842 -19.39 -11.57 3.22
C VAL A 842 -18.31 -10.89 4.05
N MET A 843 -17.82 -9.74 3.60
CA MET A 843 -16.70 -9.08 4.25
C MET A 843 -17.04 -8.48 5.62
N VAL A 844 -18.24 -7.91 5.79
CA VAL A 844 -18.70 -7.45 7.12
C VAL A 844 -18.82 -8.61 8.10
N ARG A 845 -19.26 -9.80 7.64
CA ARG A 845 -19.33 -11.04 8.42
C ARG A 845 -17.94 -11.62 8.73
N GLY A 846 -16.95 -11.32 7.89
CA GLY A 846 -15.55 -11.67 8.11
C GLY A 846 -14.79 -10.67 8.98
N THR A 847 -15.36 -9.51 9.29
CA THR A 847 -14.69 -8.47 10.06
C THR A 847 -14.51 -8.92 11.51
N PHE A 848 -13.28 -8.87 12.00
CA PHE A 848 -12.82 -9.46 13.27
C PHE A 848 -13.05 -10.98 13.40
N ALA A 849 -13.26 -11.70 12.28
CA ALA A 849 -13.52 -13.14 12.29
C ALA A 849 -12.26 -14.01 12.40
N ASN A 850 -11.11 -13.42 12.78
CA ASN A 850 -9.86 -14.16 12.91
C ASN A 850 -9.89 -15.06 14.17
N ILE A 851 -9.58 -16.35 13.99
CA ILE A 851 -9.58 -17.36 15.07
C ILE A 851 -8.53 -17.12 16.17
N ARG A 852 -7.57 -16.22 15.93
CA ARG A 852 -6.52 -15.83 16.87
C ARG A 852 -6.77 -14.46 17.52
N LEU A 853 -7.88 -13.80 17.24
CA LEU A 853 -8.21 -12.51 17.86
C LEU A 853 -8.28 -12.66 19.38
N VAL A 854 -7.56 -11.80 20.10
CA VAL A 854 -7.58 -11.77 21.57
C VAL A 854 -8.46 -10.61 22.03
N ASN A 855 -9.70 -10.94 22.40
CA ASN A 855 -10.65 -9.99 22.99
C ASN A 855 -10.59 -10.10 24.52
N LYS A 856 -10.24 -9.01 25.20
CA LYS A 856 -10.08 -8.92 26.67
C LYS A 856 -11.39 -9.18 27.43
N PHE A 857 -12.55 -9.14 26.76
CA PHE A 857 -13.82 -9.59 27.35
C PHE A 857 -13.87 -11.11 27.59
N LEU A 858 -13.02 -11.89 26.90
CA LEU A 858 -13.06 -13.34 26.90
C LEU A 858 -11.76 -13.94 27.43
N THR A 859 -11.84 -15.19 27.90
CA THR A 859 -10.67 -15.93 28.42
C THR A 859 -9.89 -16.67 27.35
N LYS A 860 -10.50 -16.92 26.18
CA LYS A 860 -9.91 -17.67 25.07
C LYS A 860 -9.83 -16.80 23.81
N PRO A 861 -8.74 -16.88 23.02
CA PRO A 861 -8.70 -16.26 21.71
C PRO A 861 -9.79 -16.83 20.79
N GLY A 862 -10.37 -15.97 19.96
CA GLY A 862 -11.39 -16.34 18.98
C GLY A 862 -12.20 -15.14 18.48
N PRO A 863 -13.01 -15.33 17.43
CA PRO A 863 -13.75 -14.27 16.76
C PRO A 863 -15.07 -13.93 17.48
N ARG A 864 -15.03 -13.78 18.81
CA ARG A 864 -16.21 -13.65 19.66
C ARG A 864 -16.14 -12.40 20.53
N THR A 865 -17.30 -11.94 20.98
CA THR A 865 -17.44 -10.85 21.94
C THR A 865 -18.65 -11.06 22.85
N ILE A 866 -18.83 -10.16 23.81
CA ILE A 866 -19.99 -10.13 24.70
C ILE A 866 -20.95 -9.05 24.22
N TYR A 867 -22.20 -9.41 23.96
CA TYR A 867 -23.26 -8.42 23.80
C TYR A 867 -23.68 -7.91 25.19
N ILE A 868 -23.15 -6.74 25.56
CA ILE A 868 -23.18 -6.19 26.92
C ILE A 868 -24.59 -6.18 27.55
N PRO A 869 -25.68 -5.81 26.84
CA PRO A 869 -27.02 -5.76 27.45
C PRO A 869 -27.50 -7.08 28.04
N THR A 870 -27.22 -8.22 27.41
CA THR A 870 -27.64 -9.55 27.91
C THR A 870 -26.49 -10.38 28.46
N LYS A 871 -25.24 -9.91 28.33
CA LYS A 871 -24.00 -10.62 28.71
C LYS A 871 -23.78 -11.94 27.97
N GLU A 872 -24.39 -12.09 26.80
CA GLU A 872 -24.28 -13.29 25.98
C GLU A 872 -23.01 -13.24 25.12
N GLU A 873 -22.25 -14.35 25.09
CA GLU A 873 -21.08 -14.52 24.21
C GLU A 873 -21.52 -15.00 22.82
N MET A 874 -21.19 -14.24 21.77
CA MET A 874 -21.57 -14.56 20.39
C MET A 874 -20.48 -14.14 19.38
N ASP A 875 -20.67 -14.47 18.10
CA ASP A 875 -19.80 -13.98 17.03
C ASP A 875 -19.90 -12.46 16.95
N ILE A 876 -18.79 -11.79 16.63
CA ILE A 876 -18.71 -10.32 16.63
C ILE A 876 -19.72 -9.67 15.68
N PHE A 877 -19.92 -10.28 14.52
CA PHE A 877 -20.94 -9.83 13.56
C PHE A 877 -22.36 -9.93 14.14
N ASP A 878 -22.71 -11.04 14.80
CA ASP A 878 -24.05 -11.23 15.37
C ASP A 878 -24.32 -10.22 16.50
N ALA A 879 -23.30 -9.91 17.32
CA ALA A 879 -23.39 -8.86 18.34
C ALA A 879 -23.62 -7.48 17.72
N ALA A 880 -22.88 -7.14 16.66
CA ALA A 880 -23.06 -5.89 15.93
C ALA A 880 -24.46 -5.78 15.31
N GLU A 881 -25.03 -6.86 14.76
CA GLU A 881 -26.41 -6.88 14.26
C GLU A 881 -27.44 -6.64 15.38
N LYS A 882 -27.23 -7.18 16.59
CA LYS A 882 -28.10 -6.88 17.75
C LYS A 882 -28.03 -5.40 18.11
N TYR A 883 -26.82 -4.83 18.23
CA TYR A 883 -26.65 -3.40 18.52
C TYR A 883 -27.24 -2.49 17.43
N ALA A 884 -27.15 -2.89 16.16
CA ALA A 884 -27.76 -2.15 15.06
C ALA A 884 -29.30 -2.10 15.18
N LYS A 885 -29.94 -3.21 15.59
CA LYS A 885 -31.38 -3.25 15.87
C LYS A 885 -31.77 -2.34 17.03
N ASP A 886 -30.91 -2.24 18.03
CA ASP A 886 -31.09 -1.34 19.19
C ASP A 886 -30.67 0.11 18.91
N GLN A 887 -30.21 0.42 17.68
CA GLN A 887 -29.69 1.72 17.27
C GLN A 887 -28.57 2.25 18.19
N THR A 888 -27.76 1.35 18.74
CA THR A 888 -26.67 1.68 19.65
C THR A 888 -25.37 1.93 18.88
N PRO A 889 -24.73 3.11 18.98
CA PRO A 889 -23.43 3.36 18.36
C PRO A 889 -22.35 2.46 18.96
N LEU A 890 -21.39 2.02 18.14
CA LEU A 890 -20.31 1.16 18.59
C LEU A 890 -18.96 1.86 18.53
N ILE A 891 -18.09 1.53 19.49
CA ILE A 891 -16.68 1.94 19.51
C ILE A 891 -15.80 0.74 19.88
N ILE A 892 -14.48 0.89 19.74
CA ILE A 892 -13.48 -0.15 20.05
C ILE A 892 -12.39 0.45 20.95
N LEU A 893 -11.94 -0.32 21.94
CA LEU A 893 -10.74 -0.01 22.73
C LEU A 893 -9.57 -0.90 22.28
N VAL A 894 -8.39 -0.33 22.08
CA VAL A 894 -7.19 -1.07 21.63
C VAL A 894 -5.93 -0.56 22.33
N GLY A 895 -4.92 -1.42 22.46
CA GLY A 895 -3.58 -1.03 22.89
C GLY A 895 -2.77 -0.34 21.77
N LYS A 896 -1.48 -0.65 21.71
CA LYS A 896 -0.50 -0.05 20.79
C LYS A 896 -0.53 -0.67 19.39
N GLU A 897 -0.04 0.06 18.40
CA GLU A 897 0.20 -0.41 17.02
C GLU A 897 -1.06 -1.00 16.35
N TYR A 898 -2.23 -0.36 16.57
CA TYR A 898 -3.49 -0.81 15.99
C TYR A 898 -3.47 -0.68 14.46
N GLY A 899 -3.76 -1.79 13.77
CA GLY A 899 -3.83 -1.85 12.32
C GLY A 899 -2.49 -2.10 11.62
N SER A 900 -1.53 -2.75 12.28
CA SER A 900 -0.27 -3.15 11.65
C SER A 900 -0.43 -4.16 10.51
N GLY A 901 0.47 -4.12 9.52
CA GLY A 901 0.54 -5.10 8.44
C GLY A 901 -0.01 -4.61 7.09
N SER A 902 -0.90 -5.39 6.47
CA SER A 902 -1.35 -5.19 5.08
C SER A 902 -2.22 -3.93 4.93
N SER A 903 -2.16 -3.26 3.78
CA SER A 903 -2.88 -2.00 3.46
C SER A 903 -4.38 -2.17 3.14
N ARG A 904 -5.07 -3.10 3.81
CA ARG A 904 -6.43 -3.52 3.46
C ARG A 904 -7.47 -2.47 3.87
N ASP A 905 -8.20 -1.94 2.91
CA ASP A 905 -9.32 -1.01 3.11
C ASP A 905 -10.50 -1.62 3.86
N TRP A 906 -10.75 -2.93 3.69
CA TRP A 906 -11.75 -3.68 4.44
C TRP A 906 -11.51 -3.71 5.95
N ALA A 907 -10.30 -3.40 6.41
CA ALA A 907 -10.04 -3.17 7.83
C ALA A 907 -10.70 -1.88 8.36
N ALA A 908 -11.17 -0.96 7.49
CA ALA A 908 -11.98 0.20 7.85
C ALA A 908 -13.43 0.07 7.34
N LYS A 909 -13.65 -0.40 6.10
CA LYS A 909 -15.00 -0.64 5.56
C LYS A 909 -15.79 -1.64 6.42
N GLY A 910 -15.13 -2.70 6.90
CA GLY A 910 -15.72 -3.71 7.77
C GLY A 910 -16.25 -3.12 9.08
N PRO A 911 -15.40 -2.51 9.93
CA PRO A 911 -15.85 -1.86 11.16
C PRO A 911 -16.93 -0.79 10.93
N TYR A 912 -16.83 -0.02 9.84
CA TYR A 912 -17.84 0.97 9.48
C TYR A 912 -19.23 0.32 9.30
N LEU A 913 -19.28 -0.79 8.54
CA LEU A 913 -20.52 -1.55 8.30
C LEU A 913 -20.99 -2.35 9.52
N LEU A 914 -20.11 -2.69 10.46
CA LEU A 914 -20.51 -3.21 11.77
C LEU A 914 -21.16 -2.13 12.66
N GLY A 915 -21.13 -0.85 12.26
CA GLY A 915 -21.69 0.25 13.05
C GLY A 915 -20.68 0.94 13.97
N VAL A 916 -19.38 0.66 13.82
CA VAL A 916 -18.32 1.35 14.57
C VAL A 916 -18.24 2.81 14.11
N ARG A 917 -18.15 3.73 15.07
CA ARG A 917 -18.08 5.18 14.83
C ARG A 917 -16.79 5.82 15.32
N ALA A 918 -16.15 5.23 16.34
CA ALA A 918 -14.84 5.66 16.80
C ALA A 918 -14.01 4.46 17.29
N VAL A 919 -12.70 4.62 17.28
CA VAL A 919 -11.74 3.72 17.93
C VAL A 919 -10.92 4.54 18.91
N ILE A 920 -10.66 4.02 20.11
CA ILE A 920 -9.73 4.61 21.08
C ILE A 920 -8.55 3.65 21.22
N ALA A 921 -7.37 4.07 20.79
CA ALA A 921 -6.16 3.25 20.83
C ALA A 921 -5.02 3.97 21.57
N GLU A 922 -3.99 3.23 22.01
CA GLU A 922 -2.76 3.87 22.49
C GLU A 922 -1.91 4.40 21.33
N SER A 923 -1.93 3.73 20.18
CA SER A 923 -1.32 4.23 18.94
C SER A 923 -1.85 3.50 17.70
N TYR A 924 -1.76 4.17 16.55
CA TYR A 924 -2.18 3.65 15.24
C TYR A 924 -1.01 3.46 14.29
N GLU A 925 -1.13 2.47 13.41
CA GLU A 925 -0.31 2.38 12.20
C GLU A 925 -0.83 3.31 11.10
N ARG A 926 0.10 3.95 10.38
CA ARG A 926 -0.18 5.10 9.49
C ARG A 926 -1.32 4.84 8.49
N ILE A 927 -1.21 3.76 7.71
CA ILE A 927 -2.17 3.44 6.65
C ILE A 927 -3.55 3.14 7.25
N HIS A 928 -3.59 2.44 8.38
CA HIS A 928 -4.86 2.07 9.01
C HIS A 928 -5.59 3.29 9.54
N ARG A 929 -4.88 4.23 10.20
CA ARG A 929 -5.46 5.52 10.63
C ARG A 929 -6.10 6.25 9.45
N SER A 930 -5.38 6.40 8.33
CA SER A 930 -5.91 7.05 7.11
C SER A 930 -7.14 6.34 6.56
N ASN A 931 -7.18 4.99 6.58
CA ASN A 931 -8.35 4.23 6.15
C ASN A 931 -9.57 4.47 7.04
N LEU A 932 -9.39 4.56 8.37
CA LEU A 932 -10.47 4.89 9.31
C LEU A 932 -11.07 6.26 9.00
N VAL A 933 -10.22 7.28 8.84
CA VAL A 933 -10.63 8.63 8.46
C VAL A 933 -11.35 8.63 7.11
N GLY A 934 -10.79 7.93 6.12
CA GLY A 934 -11.36 7.80 4.77
C GLY A 934 -12.77 7.19 4.76
N MET A 935 -13.09 6.32 5.71
CA MET A 935 -14.43 5.76 5.91
C MET A 935 -15.33 6.57 6.86
N GLY A 936 -14.81 7.63 7.48
CA GLY A 936 -15.55 8.44 8.46
C GLY A 936 -15.61 7.85 9.87
N ILE A 937 -14.76 6.87 10.20
CA ILE A 937 -14.54 6.41 11.58
C ILE A 937 -13.55 7.36 12.26
N ILE A 938 -13.85 7.80 13.47
CA ILE A 938 -12.99 8.73 14.22
C ILE A 938 -11.87 7.96 14.92
N PRO A 939 -10.58 8.15 14.55
CA PRO A 939 -9.47 7.64 15.33
C PRO A 939 -9.21 8.55 16.54
N LEU A 940 -9.25 7.98 17.73
CA LEU A 940 -8.93 8.64 19.00
C LEU A 940 -7.71 7.96 19.62
N GLU A 941 -6.82 8.75 20.18
CA GLU A 941 -5.62 8.27 20.86
C GLU A 941 -5.62 8.68 22.33
N TYR A 942 -5.24 7.76 23.22
CA TYR A 942 -5.04 8.11 24.63
C TYR A 942 -3.94 9.18 24.78
N LEU A 943 -4.03 10.01 25.82
CA LEU A 943 -2.92 10.91 26.13
C LEU A 943 -1.65 10.11 26.49
N PRO A 944 -0.44 10.66 26.25
CA PRO A 944 0.80 9.98 26.56
C PRO A 944 0.83 9.43 28.00
N GLY A 945 1.06 8.12 28.13
CA GLY A 945 1.11 7.42 29.42
C GLY A 945 -0.24 6.91 29.94
N GLN A 946 -1.35 7.19 29.25
CA GLN A 946 -2.67 6.65 29.59
C GLN A 946 -3.02 5.42 28.74
N THR A 947 -3.75 4.49 29.35
CA THR A 947 -4.32 3.30 28.71
C THR A 947 -5.73 3.04 29.23
N ALA A 948 -6.44 2.07 28.64
CA ALA A 948 -7.71 1.60 29.19
C ALA A 948 -7.58 1.18 30.66
N GLU A 949 -6.51 0.44 31.00
CA GLU A 949 -6.24 -0.04 32.35
C GLU A 949 -5.91 1.10 33.32
N SER A 950 -5.06 2.05 32.93
CA SER A 950 -4.69 3.17 33.82
C SER A 950 -5.88 4.06 34.16
N LEU A 951 -6.86 4.13 33.26
CA LEU A 951 -8.11 4.88 33.42
C LEU A 951 -9.22 4.04 34.08
N GLY A 952 -8.97 2.77 34.37
CA GLY A 952 -9.96 1.86 34.95
C GLY A 952 -11.14 1.56 34.03
N LEU A 953 -10.95 1.63 32.72
CA LEU A 953 -11.96 1.32 31.71
C LEU A 953 -12.06 -0.20 31.55
N THR A 954 -13.24 -0.73 31.84
CA THR A 954 -13.53 -2.16 31.72
C THR A 954 -14.04 -2.53 30.32
N GLY A 955 -14.60 -1.54 29.62
CA GLY A 955 -15.31 -1.67 28.36
C GLY A 955 -16.79 -2.02 28.50
N HIS A 956 -17.31 -2.19 29.72
CA HIS A 956 -18.74 -2.44 29.96
C HIS A 956 -19.56 -1.15 30.09
N GLU A 957 -18.88 0.00 30.22
CA GLU A 957 -19.49 1.31 30.33
C GLU A 957 -20.21 1.72 29.04
N ALA A 958 -21.08 2.73 29.11
CA ALA A 958 -21.55 3.47 27.96
C ALA A 958 -20.70 4.74 27.80
N TYR A 959 -20.36 5.10 26.56
CA TYR A 959 -19.41 6.18 26.26
C TYR A 959 -20.09 7.31 25.47
N ASP A 960 -19.91 8.54 25.94
CA ASP A 960 -20.26 9.76 25.23
C ASP A 960 -18.98 10.47 24.76
N ILE A 961 -18.91 10.81 23.47
CA ILE A 961 -17.75 11.46 22.85
C ILE A 961 -18.22 12.80 22.27
N ALA A 962 -17.83 13.88 22.94
CA ALA A 962 -18.18 15.25 22.56
C ALA A 962 -17.18 15.79 21.54
N ILE A 963 -17.52 15.69 20.25
CA ILE A 963 -16.69 16.26 19.17
C ILE A 963 -17.24 17.66 18.83
N PRO A 964 -16.41 18.71 18.93
CA PRO A 964 -16.82 20.07 18.55
C PRO A 964 -17.10 20.20 17.05
N GLU A 965 -18.06 21.04 16.66
CA GLU A 965 -18.34 21.34 15.23
C GLU A 965 -17.13 21.95 14.50
N ASN A 966 -16.36 22.79 15.22
CA ASN A 966 -15.14 23.43 14.71
C ASN A 966 -13.89 22.78 15.34
N CYS A 967 -13.76 21.47 15.20
CA CYS A 967 -12.56 20.78 15.65
C CYS A 967 -11.32 21.16 14.81
N GLN A 968 -10.15 21.11 15.44
CA GLN A 968 -8.85 21.33 14.79
C GLN A 968 -8.07 20.01 14.70
N PRO A 969 -7.13 19.88 13.75
CA PRO A 969 -6.26 18.71 13.69
C PRO A 969 -5.51 18.48 15.02
N GLY A 970 -5.46 17.23 15.49
CA GLY A 970 -4.79 16.84 16.72
C GLY A 970 -5.42 17.38 18.02
N GLN A 971 -6.63 17.95 17.99
CA GLN A 971 -7.25 18.54 19.17
C GLN A 971 -7.59 17.49 20.26
N ASN A 972 -7.34 17.83 21.52
CA ASN A 972 -7.84 17.04 22.65
C ASN A 972 -9.35 17.20 22.81
N ILE A 973 -10.06 16.09 22.98
CA ILE A 973 -11.49 16.05 23.26
C ILE A 973 -11.78 15.21 24.51
N THR A 974 -12.92 15.49 25.14
CA THR A 974 -13.37 14.77 26.34
C THR A 974 -14.23 13.57 25.97
N VAL A 975 -13.96 12.45 26.64
CA VAL A 975 -14.83 11.27 26.69
C VAL A 975 -15.38 11.10 28.11
N THR A 976 -16.68 10.83 28.22
CA THR A 976 -17.34 10.55 29.50
C THR A 976 -18.02 9.19 29.46
N THR A 977 -18.05 8.51 30.61
CA THR A 977 -18.75 7.23 30.76
C THR A 977 -19.98 7.36 31.66
N ASP A 978 -20.92 6.42 31.54
CA ASP A 978 -22.15 6.36 32.36
C ASP A 978 -21.90 6.09 33.85
N ASP A 979 -20.74 5.55 34.21
CA ASP A 979 -20.28 5.39 35.59
C ASP A 979 -19.52 6.61 36.16
N GLY A 980 -19.48 7.71 35.42
CA GLY A 980 -18.97 9.01 35.87
C GLY A 980 -17.48 9.25 35.62
N LYS A 981 -16.75 8.32 34.98
CA LYS A 981 -15.35 8.59 34.56
C LYS A 981 -15.33 9.63 33.45
N LYS A 982 -14.31 10.48 33.48
CA LYS A 982 -14.05 11.54 32.50
C LYS A 982 -12.57 11.60 32.19
N PHE A 983 -12.22 11.53 30.92
CA PHE A 983 -10.82 11.57 30.46
C PHE A 983 -10.70 12.28 29.11
N GLU A 984 -9.48 12.67 28.76
CA GLU A 984 -9.18 13.30 27.48
C GLU A 984 -8.51 12.32 26.52
N VAL A 985 -8.78 12.50 25.24
CA VAL A 985 -8.16 11.77 24.13
C VAL A 985 -7.79 12.74 23.03
N ILE A 986 -6.76 12.41 22.25
CA ILE A 986 -6.32 13.17 21.07
C ILE A 986 -7.18 12.76 19.88
N LEU A 987 -7.77 13.72 19.19
CA LEU A 987 -8.47 13.52 17.93
C LEU A 987 -7.46 13.37 16.79
N ARG A 988 -7.23 12.13 16.32
CA ARG A 988 -6.20 11.80 15.31
C ARG A 988 -6.64 12.08 13.86
N PHE A 989 -7.31 13.22 13.65
CA PHE A 989 -7.30 13.89 12.36
C PHE A 989 -6.01 14.69 12.29
N ASP A 990 -5.08 14.27 11.44
CA ASP A 990 -3.73 14.82 11.44
C ASP A 990 -3.65 16.07 10.52
N THR A 991 -4.68 16.31 9.69
CA THR A 991 -4.69 17.35 8.66
C THR A 991 -6.07 18.01 8.51
N GLU A 992 -6.14 19.19 7.88
CA GLU A 992 -7.41 19.83 7.52
C GLU A 992 -8.18 19.03 6.45
N VAL A 993 -7.46 18.26 5.64
CA VAL A 993 -8.04 17.36 4.64
C VAL A 993 -8.75 16.19 5.31
N ASP A 994 -8.17 15.60 6.36
CA ASP A 994 -8.80 14.56 7.18
C ASP A 994 -10.14 15.05 7.75
N LEU A 995 -10.16 16.27 8.30
CA LEU A 995 -11.39 16.92 8.79
C LEU A 995 -12.43 17.12 7.70
N THR A 996 -11.99 17.49 6.50
CA THR A 996 -12.87 17.66 5.33
C THR A 996 -13.51 16.32 4.95
N TYR A 997 -12.73 15.24 4.88
CA TYR A 997 -13.27 13.91 4.59
C TYR A 997 -14.28 13.47 5.65
N TYR A 998 -13.95 13.69 6.91
CA TYR A 998 -14.85 13.37 8.02
C TYR A 998 -16.18 14.14 7.93
N LYS A 999 -16.14 15.46 7.64
CA LYS A 999 -17.36 16.29 7.43
C LYS A 999 -18.22 15.79 6.26
N HIS A 1000 -17.61 15.20 5.24
CA HIS A 1000 -18.33 14.61 4.12
C HIS A 1000 -18.83 13.18 4.41
N GLY A 1001 -18.50 12.59 5.57
CA GLY A 1001 -18.81 11.22 5.93
C GLY A 1001 -17.93 10.18 5.23
N GLY A 1002 -16.76 10.60 4.75
CA GLY A 1002 -15.78 9.77 4.05
C GLY A 1002 -15.21 10.46 2.80
N ILE A 1003 -14.04 10.00 2.37
CA ILE A 1003 -13.31 10.56 1.21
C ILE A 1003 -14.00 10.25 -0.12
N LEU A 1004 -14.60 9.07 -0.30
CA LEU A 1004 -15.37 8.76 -1.52
C LEU A 1004 -16.63 9.62 -1.62
N ASN A 1005 -17.30 9.87 -0.49
CA ASN A 1005 -18.44 10.80 -0.43
C ASN A 1005 -18.02 12.23 -0.78
N TYR A 1006 -16.82 12.65 -0.36
CA TYR A 1006 -16.23 13.91 -0.78
C TYR A 1006 -15.98 13.95 -2.30
N MET A 1007 -15.37 12.90 -2.86
CA MET A 1007 -15.09 12.84 -4.30
C MET A 1007 -16.36 12.84 -5.15
N ILE A 1008 -17.41 12.10 -4.76
CA ILE A 1008 -18.71 12.15 -5.46
C ILE A 1008 -19.22 13.59 -5.47
N ARG A 1009 -19.34 14.26 -4.31
CA ARG A 1009 -19.85 15.63 -4.22
C ARG A 1009 -19.02 16.64 -5.01
N LYS A 1010 -17.70 16.47 -5.08
CA LYS A 1010 -16.79 17.32 -5.87
C LYS A 1010 -17.04 17.19 -7.38
N MET A 1011 -17.54 16.04 -7.83
CA MET A 1011 -17.79 15.72 -9.25
C MET A 1011 -19.23 16.01 -9.71
N LEU A 1012 -20.18 16.18 -8.78
CA LEU A 1012 -21.57 16.54 -9.10
C LEU A 1012 -21.63 17.88 -9.81
#